data_AF-A0A936EHP5-F1
#
_entry.id   AF-A0A936EHP5-F1
#
_cell.length_a   1.000
_cell.length_b   1.000
_cell.length_c   1.000
_cell.angle_alpha   90.00
_cell.angle_beta   90.00
_cell.angle_gamma   90.00
#
_symmetry.space_group_name_H-M   'P 1'
#
loop_
_entity.id
_entity.type
_entity.pdbx_description
1 polymer ?
#
loop_
_entity_poly.entity_id
_entity_poly.type
_entity_poly.pdbx_seq_one_letter_code
_entity_poly.pdbx_strand_id
1 'polypeptide(L)'
;MRRLAPLVSLVLWCIAVGHLGLARVEAAQVFDMAEAQWRARVFPIAPLTAAQSCTFASGQDAAVGAWLSVGPWVSGMYTSRYEYRTAVPPAGGVLRGWFRTENLPAGYALVYLRYRYADGSTADRTLALGSAVQWQRFELPVRTVPPGAPTDLTIALGLGALTQGRLLFAGVEWAELPTEAEWFPPMAGPLVRGRPLPSTPAPRYRVEWQQGTAWLIAPDGRPWYLRSVDAPSFKSIEAGRAVVGQAHAAGFNAFGGWPGDLYWLTRTNNALVAEGAAPMPLVLALSYESLSNVDWMIHPTEGGGGAGHEFPDVYDPDFEPAFRAIVSSRLAMTGGASWFVGWFVGNELTFRDLHRRLASPACWGAYVVFLRMRYGDSIAALNAAWGAALADFGALTPELADPLARAGAKYEDAAAFKRVTVQRFYTRTAAIIRELDPGRLVFSPRFNDFGHFQEAEADLLAAAFDAVAVNVYPQNCEGGLAPAERDYFAAVAATGLPVLIGEWSVPAWDSGYYDGGHPLDFSWARTVLSQAERAWQAARLQLQFYNLPFVIGADWFKWHDIEGAGNRWANRGLCRADGTPWAELQLALGEVGAAIDAAESGAIYGCYRRWATALVGTGDDPAADRDGDGRSDLLEYAQNTDPLAADQASG
;
A
#
# COMPACT_ATOMS: atom_id res chain seq x y z
N MET A 1 -9.85 -18.69 -56.51
CA MET A 1 -8.48 -18.17 -56.67
C MET A 1 -8.40 -16.89 -55.85
N ARG A 2 -8.24 -16.87 -54.51
CA ARG A 2 -7.16 -17.37 -53.63
C ARG A 2 -5.75 -16.93 -54.06
N ARG A 3 -5.11 -16.19 -53.13
CA ARG A 3 -3.66 -16.04 -52.86
C ARG A 3 -2.96 -14.94 -53.69
N LEU A 4 -2.11 -14.05 -53.16
CA LEU A 4 -1.32 -13.99 -51.92
C LEU A 4 -1.12 -12.53 -51.44
N ALA A 5 -1.33 -12.27 -50.16
CA ALA A 5 -0.52 -11.41 -49.28
C ALA A 5 -1.07 -11.64 -47.87
N PRO A 6 -0.28 -12.16 -46.90
CA PRO A 6 0.66 -11.29 -46.18
C PRO A 6 1.94 -12.03 -45.70
N LEU A 7 3.11 -11.55 -46.11
CA LEU A 7 4.39 -12.03 -45.53
C LEU A 7 5.43 -10.92 -45.34
N VAL A 8 5.06 -9.66 -45.55
CA VAL A 8 6.00 -8.52 -45.49
C VAL A 8 5.73 -7.58 -44.30
N SER A 9 4.57 -7.64 -43.66
CA SER A 9 4.28 -6.80 -42.48
C SER A 9 4.76 -7.37 -41.14
N LEU A 10 5.13 -8.66 -41.07
CA LEU A 10 5.56 -9.28 -39.81
C LEU A 10 7.06 -9.06 -39.50
N VAL A 11 7.90 -8.91 -40.53
CA VAL A 11 9.36 -8.74 -40.35
C VAL A 11 9.73 -7.29 -40.01
N LEU A 12 8.91 -6.30 -40.37
CA LEU A 12 9.13 -4.90 -40.03
C LEU A 12 8.57 -4.51 -38.65
N TRP A 13 7.73 -5.35 -38.02
CA TRP A 13 7.24 -5.11 -36.66
C TRP A 13 8.19 -5.70 -35.59
N CYS A 14 8.95 -6.75 -35.91
CA CYS A 14 9.97 -7.29 -35.03
C CYS A 14 11.27 -6.45 -34.95
N ILE A 15 11.43 -5.43 -35.79
CA ILE A 15 12.58 -4.51 -35.74
C ILE A 15 12.25 -3.19 -35.02
N ALA A 16 10.96 -2.89 -34.78
CA ALA A 16 10.53 -1.68 -34.08
C ALA A 16 10.47 -1.81 -32.54
N VAL A 17 10.62 -3.03 -31.99
CA VAL A 17 10.66 -3.29 -30.54
C VAL A 17 12.10 -3.19 -29.97
N GLY A 18 13.09 -2.87 -30.80
CA GLY A 18 14.52 -2.90 -30.43
C GLY A 18 15.16 -1.58 -29.96
N HIS A 19 14.44 -0.47 -29.85
CA HIS A 19 15.05 0.84 -29.59
C HIS A 19 14.37 1.69 -28.51
N LEU A 20 14.19 1.12 -27.32
CA LEU A 20 14.39 1.90 -26.09
C LEU A 20 15.80 1.62 -25.60
N GLY A 21 16.77 2.29 -26.23
CA GLY A 21 18.19 2.19 -25.89
C GLY A 21 18.46 2.78 -24.51
N LEU A 22 18.15 2.04 -23.46
CA LEU A 22 18.76 2.27 -22.15
C LEU A 22 20.24 1.92 -22.29
N ALA A 23 21.12 2.89 -22.03
CA ALA A 23 22.55 2.61 -21.90
C ALA A 23 22.71 1.53 -20.82
N ARG A 24 23.24 0.37 -21.20
CA ARG A 24 23.57 -0.68 -20.23
C ARG A 24 24.87 -0.32 -19.52
N VAL A 25 24.94 -0.65 -18.25
CA VAL A 25 26.17 -0.56 -17.47
C VAL A 25 27.02 -1.79 -17.81
N GLU A 26 28.10 -1.62 -18.57
CA GLU A 26 28.96 -2.71 -19.05
C GLU A 26 29.82 -3.35 -17.94
N ALA A 27 29.99 -2.69 -16.80
CA ALA A 27 30.70 -3.21 -15.63
C ALA A 27 30.14 -2.62 -14.32
N ALA A 28 30.02 -3.44 -13.27
CA ALA A 28 29.48 -3.00 -11.99
C ALA A 28 30.29 -1.82 -11.40
N GLN A 29 29.62 -0.72 -11.09
CA GLN A 29 30.21 0.42 -10.41
C GLN A 29 30.12 0.20 -8.89
N VAL A 30 31.26 0.00 -8.24
CA VAL A 30 31.35 -0.11 -6.78
C VAL A 30 31.45 1.29 -6.16
N PHE A 31 30.63 1.56 -5.14
CA PHE A 31 30.67 2.82 -4.41
C PHE A 31 31.63 2.71 -3.22
N ASP A 32 32.63 3.61 -3.16
CA ASP A 32 33.56 3.67 -2.04
C ASP A 32 32.80 4.09 -0.76
N MET A 33 32.88 3.23 0.26
CA MET A 33 32.18 3.40 1.53
C MET A 33 32.92 4.34 2.51
N ALA A 34 34.06 4.92 2.12
CA ALA A 34 34.71 5.96 2.90
C ALA A 34 33.78 7.16 3.09
N GLU A 35 33.59 7.59 4.34
CA GLU A 35 32.64 8.66 4.69
C GLU A 35 32.87 9.96 3.89
N ALA A 36 34.11 10.25 3.49
CA ALA A 36 34.45 11.40 2.65
C ALA A 36 33.77 11.38 1.26
N GLN A 37 33.40 10.21 0.74
CA GLN A 37 32.71 10.03 -0.53
C GLN A 37 31.19 10.21 -0.41
N TRP A 38 30.67 10.30 0.81
CA TRP A 38 29.26 10.47 1.10
C TRP A 38 29.02 11.83 1.76
N ARG A 39 27.84 12.39 1.51
CA ARG A 39 27.39 13.64 2.11
C ARG A 39 26.20 13.35 3.00
N ALA A 40 26.38 13.52 4.31
CA ALA A 40 25.28 13.52 5.26
C ALA A 40 24.31 14.67 4.93
N ARG A 41 23.02 14.34 4.83
CA ARG A 41 21.92 15.27 4.61
C ARG A 41 20.90 15.12 5.71
N VAL A 42 20.61 16.24 6.36
CA VAL A 42 19.52 16.40 7.30
C VAL A 42 18.93 17.79 7.10
N PHE A 43 17.63 17.91 7.28
CA PHE A 43 16.89 19.17 7.14
C PHE A 43 16.36 19.54 8.53
N PRO A 44 17.17 20.19 9.38
CA PRO A 44 16.78 20.48 10.75
C PRO A 44 15.68 21.54 10.81
N ILE A 45 14.90 21.53 11.89
CA ILE A 45 13.92 22.57 12.22
C ILE A 45 14.54 23.49 13.26
N ALA A 46 14.55 24.80 13.00
CA ALA A 46 15.10 25.77 13.94
C ALA A 46 14.39 25.70 15.32
N PRO A 47 15.12 25.85 16.43
CA PRO A 47 16.54 26.21 16.54
C PRO A 47 17.50 25.00 16.56
N LEU A 48 17.03 23.78 16.31
CA LEU A 48 17.87 22.59 16.37
C LEU A 48 18.89 22.58 15.22
N THR A 49 20.11 22.12 15.55
CA THR A 49 21.18 21.92 14.56
C THR A 49 21.08 20.54 13.90
N ALA A 50 21.76 20.38 12.77
CA ALA A 50 21.87 19.10 12.06
C ALA A 50 22.31 17.94 12.99
N ALA A 51 23.30 18.19 13.86
CA ALA A 51 23.84 17.19 14.79
C ALA A 51 22.87 16.86 15.94
N GLN A 52 22.00 17.79 16.34
CA GLN A 52 20.94 17.54 17.31
C GLN A 52 19.75 16.80 16.68
N SER A 53 19.57 16.95 15.36
CA SER A 53 18.48 16.33 14.60
C SER A 53 18.73 14.86 14.27
N CYS A 54 19.92 14.53 13.75
CA CYS A 54 20.25 13.17 13.32
C CYS A 54 21.70 12.82 13.60
N THR A 55 21.94 11.56 13.97
CA THR A 55 23.28 10.99 14.10
C THR A 55 23.71 10.28 12.82
N PHE A 56 24.96 10.50 12.42
CA PHE A 56 25.64 9.84 11.32
C PHE A 56 26.93 9.23 11.85
N ALA A 57 27.27 8.01 11.43
CA ALA A 57 28.50 7.36 11.84
C ALA A 57 29.01 6.39 10.78
N SER A 58 30.30 6.05 10.87
CA SER A 58 30.99 5.09 10.01
C SER A 58 31.76 4.07 10.84
N GLY A 59 32.09 2.91 10.27
CA GLY A 59 32.86 1.88 10.96
C GLY A 59 33.35 0.75 10.06
N GLN A 60 33.83 -0.32 10.69
CA GLN A 60 34.30 -1.54 10.03
C GLN A 60 33.56 -2.75 10.60
N ASP A 61 33.30 -3.73 9.75
CA ASP A 61 32.72 -5.02 10.10
C ASP A 61 33.50 -6.13 9.37
N ALA A 62 33.72 -7.26 10.03
CA ALA A 62 34.54 -8.34 9.47
C ALA A 62 33.90 -8.99 8.23
N ALA A 63 32.57 -8.99 8.11
CA ALA A 63 31.85 -9.65 7.02
C ALA A 63 31.62 -8.73 5.82
N VAL A 64 31.34 -7.46 6.05
CA VAL A 64 30.93 -6.51 4.99
C VAL A 64 31.92 -5.36 4.76
N GLY A 65 32.98 -5.28 5.56
CA GLY A 65 34.00 -4.24 5.46
C GLY A 65 33.51 -2.89 6.02
N ALA A 66 33.87 -1.81 5.32
CA ALA A 66 33.49 -0.46 5.71
C ALA A 66 31.98 -0.22 5.58
N TRP A 67 31.38 0.35 6.62
CA TRP A 67 29.94 0.65 6.65
C TRP A 67 29.66 2.10 7.08
N LEU A 68 28.47 2.58 6.70
CA LEU A 68 27.91 3.86 7.11
C LEU A 68 26.57 3.64 7.81
N SER A 69 26.20 4.55 8.70
CA SER A 69 24.94 4.50 9.44
C SER A 69 24.25 5.86 9.53
N VAL A 70 22.92 5.83 9.45
CA VAL A 70 22.04 6.98 9.62
C VAL A 70 21.03 6.67 10.73
N GLY A 71 20.92 7.58 11.69
CA GLY A 71 20.03 7.45 12.83
C GLY A 71 20.78 7.36 14.17
N PRO A 72 20.13 7.69 15.30
CA PRO A 72 18.74 8.10 15.44
C PRO A 72 18.45 9.42 14.75
N TRP A 73 17.24 9.58 14.19
CA TRP A 73 16.75 10.81 13.56
C TRP A 73 15.53 11.32 14.33
N VAL A 74 15.77 12.25 15.26
CA VAL A 74 14.79 12.64 16.29
C VAL A 74 14.11 13.99 16.02
N SER A 75 14.62 14.76 15.05
CA SER A 75 13.98 16.00 14.60
C SER A 75 14.37 16.33 13.17
N GLY A 76 13.53 17.08 12.45
CA GLY A 76 13.81 17.55 11.09
C GLY A 76 12.63 17.37 10.16
N MET A 77 12.86 17.63 8.88
CA MET A 77 11.87 17.51 7.80
C MET A 77 12.37 16.56 6.70
N TYR A 78 11.42 16.10 5.89
CA TYR A 78 11.62 15.30 4.69
C TYR A 78 12.26 13.91 4.96
N THR A 79 13.59 13.84 5.07
CA THR A 79 14.35 12.59 5.20
C THR A 79 15.70 12.87 5.85
N SER A 80 16.36 11.87 6.41
CA SER A 80 17.79 11.95 6.76
C SER A 80 18.57 10.86 6.06
N ARG A 81 19.69 11.18 5.39
CA ARG A 81 20.36 10.23 4.47
C ARG A 81 21.83 10.56 4.22
N TYR A 82 22.59 9.58 3.77
CA TYR A 82 23.88 9.78 3.10
C TYR A 82 23.68 9.80 1.58
N GLU A 83 24.10 10.86 0.91
CA GLU A 83 24.13 10.98 -0.56
C GLU A 83 25.53 10.70 -1.09
N TYR A 84 25.66 9.82 -2.08
CA TYR A 84 26.96 9.61 -2.74
C TYR A 84 27.36 10.88 -3.52
N ARG A 85 28.61 11.31 -3.39
CA ARG A 85 29.06 12.61 -3.93
C ARG A 85 29.31 12.60 -5.43
N THR A 86 29.73 11.45 -5.96
CA THR A 86 30.07 11.34 -7.37
C THR A 86 28.80 11.01 -8.17
N ALA A 87 28.58 11.75 -9.25
CA ALA A 87 27.46 11.52 -10.14
C ALA A 87 27.54 10.12 -10.77
N VAL A 88 26.39 9.46 -10.87
CA VAL A 88 26.23 8.17 -11.54
C VAL A 88 25.52 8.39 -12.88
N PRO A 89 25.89 7.67 -13.95
CA PRO A 89 25.14 7.71 -15.20
C PRO A 89 23.66 7.39 -14.95
N PRO A 90 22.71 8.16 -15.51
CA PRO A 90 21.29 7.91 -15.33
C PRO A 90 20.84 6.79 -16.29
N ALA A 91 21.20 5.57 -15.93
CA ALA A 91 20.95 4.34 -16.68
C ALA A 91 20.10 3.37 -15.86
N GLY A 92 19.51 2.38 -16.54
CA GLY A 92 18.92 1.23 -15.85
C GLY A 92 20.01 0.33 -15.24
N GLY A 93 19.71 -0.30 -14.12
CA GLY A 93 20.66 -1.17 -13.42
C GLY A 93 20.07 -1.81 -12.17
N VAL A 94 20.86 -2.58 -11.45
CA VAL A 94 20.51 -3.08 -10.11
C VAL A 94 21.37 -2.41 -9.07
N LEU A 95 20.74 -1.68 -8.15
CA LEU A 95 21.41 -1.26 -6.94
C LEU A 95 21.41 -2.42 -5.95
N ARG A 96 22.59 -2.85 -5.52
CA ARG A 96 22.72 -3.90 -4.53
C ARG A 96 23.76 -3.54 -3.48
N GLY A 97 23.69 -4.19 -2.34
CA GLY A 97 24.59 -3.94 -1.22
C GLY A 97 24.15 -4.70 0.02
N TRP A 98 24.77 -4.36 1.14
CA TRP A 98 24.42 -4.92 2.44
C TRP A 98 23.71 -3.87 3.29
N PHE A 99 22.73 -4.30 4.07
CA PHE A 99 22.08 -3.44 5.04
C PHE A 99 21.80 -4.20 6.34
N ARG A 100 21.68 -3.44 7.43
CA ARG A 100 21.20 -3.89 8.73
C ARG A 100 20.37 -2.78 9.35
N THR A 101 19.32 -3.14 10.07
CA THR A 101 18.47 -2.22 10.80
C THR A 101 18.55 -2.48 12.31
N GLU A 102 18.52 -1.40 13.09
CA GLU A 102 18.54 -1.45 14.56
C GLU A 102 17.34 -0.69 15.10
N ASN A 103 16.42 -1.36 15.82
CA ASN A 103 15.21 -0.75 16.38
C ASN A 103 14.45 0.12 15.36
N LEU A 104 14.50 -0.27 14.08
CA LEU A 104 13.94 0.50 12.99
C LEU A 104 12.67 -0.20 12.51
N PRO A 105 11.52 0.50 12.51
CA PRO A 105 10.30 -0.04 11.91
C PRO A 105 10.52 -0.30 10.41
N ALA A 106 9.85 -1.32 9.85
CA ALA A 106 9.99 -1.63 8.42
C ALA A 106 9.61 -0.45 7.53
N GLY A 107 10.07 -0.42 6.29
CA GLY A 107 9.75 0.69 5.37
C GLY A 107 10.36 2.05 5.73
N TYR A 108 11.00 2.23 6.89
CA TYR A 108 11.71 3.46 7.24
C TYR A 108 13.10 3.51 6.62
N ALA A 109 13.71 2.35 6.37
CA ALA A 109 14.96 2.25 5.63
C ALA A 109 14.70 2.43 4.14
N LEU A 110 15.25 3.49 3.55
CA LEU A 110 14.97 3.89 2.18
C LEU A 110 16.25 4.05 1.36
N VAL A 111 16.14 3.65 0.10
CA VAL A 111 17.03 4.02 -0.99
C VAL A 111 16.36 5.13 -1.80
N TYR A 112 17.08 6.21 -2.03
CA TYR A 112 16.64 7.34 -2.84
C TYR A 112 17.47 7.43 -4.11
N LEU A 113 16.77 7.54 -5.22
CA LEU A 113 17.32 7.73 -6.55
C LEU A 113 16.81 9.07 -7.05
N ARG A 114 17.72 10.04 -7.16
CA ARG A 114 17.39 11.39 -7.65
C ARG A 114 18.02 11.61 -9.00
N TYR A 115 17.17 11.72 -10.02
CA TYR A 115 17.54 12.09 -11.37
C TYR A 115 17.52 13.61 -11.48
N ARG A 116 18.59 14.20 -12.00
CA ARG A 116 18.67 15.64 -12.27
C ARG A 116 18.65 15.91 -13.76
N TYR A 117 18.14 17.07 -14.13
CA TYR A 117 18.07 17.54 -15.51
C TYR A 117 18.94 18.78 -15.72
N ALA A 118 19.26 19.08 -16.98
CA ALA A 118 20.09 20.22 -17.34
C ALA A 118 19.47 21.59 -16.93
N ASP A 119 18.15 21.65 -16.79
CA ASP A 119 17.42 22.84 -16.32
C ASP A 119 17.37 22.99 -14.79
N GLY A 120 17.96 22.04 -14.06
CA GLY A 120 17.99 22.01 -12.60
C GLY A 120 16.78 21.35 -11.94
N SER A 121 15.78 20.91 -12.70
CA SER A 121 14.66 20.13 -12.18
C SER A 121 15.11 18.72 -11.75
N THR A 122 14.25 18.02 -10.99
CA THR A 122 14.55 16.67 -10.48
C THR A 122 13.36 15.74 -10.54
N ALA A 123 13.62 14.47 -10.79
CA ALA A 123 12.67 13.37 -10.60
C ALA A 123 13.22 12.41 -9.55
N ASP A 124 12.41 12.08 -8.54
CA ASP A 124 12.84 11.25 -7.40
C ASP A 124 12.09 9.92 -7.38
N ARG A 125 12.83 8.82 -7.22
CA ARG A 125 12.29 7.47 -6.93
C ARG A 125 12.79 7.03 -5.55
N THR A 126 11.86 6.56 -4.73
CA THR A 126 12.15 6.07 -3.38
C THR A 126 11.77 4.61 -3.28
N LEU A 127 12.70 3.77 -2.85
CA LEU A 127 12.53 2.34 -2.69
C LEU A 127 12.76 1.98 -1.22
N ALA A 128 11.84 1.22 -0.64
CA ALA A 128 11.94 0.78 0.74
C ALA A 128 12.64 -0.57 0.85
N LEU A 129 13.58 -0.65 1.79
CA LEU A 129 14.21 -1.88 2.23
C LEU A 129 13.32 -2.58 3.27
N GLY A 130 13.49 -3.90 3.41
CA GLY A 130 12.92 -4.66 4.52
C GLY A 130 13.62 -4.34 5.84
N SER A 131 13.35 -5.15 6.85
CA SER A 131 13.99 -5.11 8.17
C SER A 131 14.98 -6.26 8.30
N ALA A 132 16.18 -5.99 8.80
CA ALA A 132 17.22 -7.00 8.93
C ALA A 132 18.05 -6.75 10.19
N VAL A 133 17.88 -7.58 11.22
CA VAL A 133 18.67 -7.48 12.47
C VAL A 133 20.12 -7.93 12.30
N GLN A 134 20.42 -8.66 11.23
CA GLN A 134 21.77 -9.05 10.80
C GLN A 134 22.04 -8.44 9.42
N TRP A 135 23.31 -8.44 9.00
CA TRP A 135 23.67 -8.01 7.65
C TRP A 135 22.96 -8.88 6.61
N GLN A 136 22.15 -8.24 5.78
CA GLN A 136 21.42 -8.88 4.69
C GLN A 136 21.75 -8.18 3.38
N ARG A 137 21.84 -8.95 2.29
CA ARG A 137 22.00 -8.40 0.95
C ARG A 137 20.65 -7.87 0.45
N PHE A 138 20.64 -6.68 -0.13
CA PHE A 138 19.50 -6.16 -0.89
C PHE A 138 19.87 -6.07 -2.36
N GLU A 139 18.88 -6.26 -3.24
CA GLU A 139 18.98 -6.05 -4.68
C GLU A 139 17.72 -5.33 -5.14
N LEU A 140 17.88 -4.17 -5.75
CA LEU A 140 16.80 -3.28 -6.16
C LEU A 140 16.97 -2.94 -7.64
N PRO A 141 16.20 -3.57 -8.54
CA PRO A 141 16.25 -3.24 -9.95
C PRO A 141 15.67 -1.84 -10.19
N VAL A 142 16.28 -1.14 -11.14
CA VAL A 142 15.83 0.15 -11.64
C VAL A 142 15.73 0.00 -13.15
N ARG A 143 14.56 -0.44 -13.61
CA ARG A 143 14.31 -0.79 -15.02
C ARG A 143 13.85 0.40 -15.86
N THR A 144 13.41 1.47 -15.21
CA THR A 144 12.89 2.68 -15.85
C THR A 144 13.70 3.90 -15.40
N VAL A 145 14.06 4.72 -16.38
CA VAL A 145 14.67 6.04 -16.20
C VAL A 145 13.59 7.07 -16.54
N PRO A 146 13.38 8.12 -15.74
CA PRO A 146 12.35 9.11 -16.03
C PRO A 146 12.60 9.82 -17.38
N PRO A 147 11.54 10.25 -18.09
CA PRO A 147 11.66 10.91 -19.40
C PRO A 147 12.43 12.23 -19.30
N GLY A 148 12.87 12.77 -20.44
CA GLY A 148 13.50 14.10 -20.53
C GLY A 148 15.04 14.12 -20.45
N ALA A 149 15.69 12.96 -20.61
CA ALA A 149 17.15 12.82 -20.66
C ALA A 149 17.85 13.44 -19.43
N PRO A 150 17.69 12.85 -18.23
CA PRO A 150 18.43 13.28 -17.06
C PRO A 150 19.95 13.28 -17.30
N THR A 151 20.65 14.20 -16.65
CA THR A 151 22.11 14.40 -16.77
C THR A 151 22.89 13.54 -15.80
N ASP A 152 22.35 13.33 -14.60
CA ASP A 152 22.97 12.53 -13.54
C ASP A 152 21.94 11.87 -12.62
N LEU A 153 22.37 10.76 -12.02
CA LEU A 153 21.69 10.06 -10.95
C LEU A 153 22.49 10.23 -9.65
N THR A 154 21.81 10.70 -8.60
CA THR A 154 22.30 10.67 -7.22
C THR A 154 21.67 9.49 -6.48
N ILE A 155 22.52 8.66 -5.86
CA ILE A 155 22.11 7.55 -4.99
C ILE A 155 22.26 7.99 -3.54
N ALA A 156 21.25 7.69 -2.73
CA ALA A 156 21.32 7.92 -1.29
C ALA A 156 20.63 6.81 -0.51
N LEU A 157 21.12 6.55 0.71
CA LEU A 157 20.53 5.59 1.65
C LEU A 157 20.26 6.31 2.98
N GLY A 158 19.10 6.05 3.58
CA GLY A 158 18.71 6.75 4.79
C GLY A 158 17.35 6.39 5.34
N LEU A 159 16.78 7.33 6.08
CA LEU A 159 15.56 7.21 6.86
C LEU A 159 14.45 8.10 6.28
N GLY A 160 13.28 7.50 6.07
CA GLY A 160 12.07 8.17 5.56
C GLY A 160 11.20 8.83 6.61
N ALA A 161 11.39 8.49 7.87
CA ALA A 161 10.63 9.06 8.98
C ALA A 161 11.47 9.14 10.25
N LEU A 162 11.06 10.04 11.15
CA LEU A 162 11.71 10.26 12.43
C LEU A 162 11.64 9.00 13.31
N THR A 163 12.76 8.60 13.90
CA THR A 163 12.89 7.32 14.60
C THR A 163 14.07 7.32 15.56
N GLN A 164 13.97 6.50 16.61
CA GLN A 164 15.09 6.17 17.49
C GLN A 164 16.00 5.09 16.89
N GLY A 165 15.55 4.42 15.83
CA GLY A 165 16.29 3.36 15.14
C GLY A 165 17.37 3.87 14.21
N ARG A 166 18.12 2.92 13.63
CA ARG A 166 19.22 3.18 12.72
C ARG A 166 19.15 2.28 11.49
N LEU A 167 19.59 2.82 10.36
CA LEU A 167 19.95 2.07 9.17
C LEU A 167 21.48 2.04 9.06
N LEU A 168 22.05 0.85 8.90
CA LEU A 168 23.44 0.64 8.53
C LEU A 168 23.50 0.05 7.12
N PHE A 169 24.48 0.45 6.32
CA PHE A 169 24.67 -0.07 4.97
C PHE A 169 26.15 -0.14 4.58
N ALA A 170 26.49 -1.10 3.72
CA ALA A 170 27.86 -1.40 3.31
C ALA A 170 27.91 -1.97 1.89
N GLY A 171 29.09 -1.91 1.26
CA GLY A 171 29.37 -2.57 -0.02
C GLY A 171 28.35 -2.26 -1.12
N VAL A 172 27.92 -1.01 -1.25
CA VAL A 172 26.92 -0.62 -2.24
C VAL A 172 27.56 -0.65 -3.63
N GLU A 173 26.84 -1.18 -4.62
CA GLU A 173 27.27 -1.24 -6.01
C GLU A 173 26.07 -1.11 -6.97
N TRP A 174 26.35 -0.61 -8.18
CA TRP A 174 25.41 -0.51 -9.28
C TRP A 174 25.80 -1.49 -10.38
N ALA A 175 25.02 -2.54 -10.55
CA ALA A 175 25.30 -3.65 -11.47
C ALA A 175 24.38 -3.63 -12.70
N GLU A 176 24.67 -4.50 -13.68
CA GLU A 176 23.81 -4.73 -14.84
C GLU A 176 22.44 -5.30 -14.41
N LEU A 177 21.39 -4.99 -15.19
CA LEU A 177 20.07 -5.59 -15.00
C LEU A 177 20.10 -7.10 -15.25
N PRO A 178 19.36 -7.88 -14.45
CA PRO A 178 19.14 -9.29 -14.72
C PRO A 178 18.38 -9.48 -16.04
N THR A 179 18.43 -10.69 -16.57
CA THR A 179 17.66 -11.07 -17.76
C THR A 179 16.16 -11.03 -17.48
N GLU A 180 15.35 -10.80 -18.52
CA GLU A 180 13.89 -10.68 -18.38
C GLU A 180 13.24 -11.94 -17.76
N ALA A 181 13.76 -13.12 -18.07
CA ALA A 181 13.29 -14.41 -17.55
C ALA A 181 13.51 -14.58 -16.03
N GLU A 182 14.48 -13.87 -15.44
CA GLU A 182 14.72 -13.87 -13.99
C GLU A 182 13.68 -13.01 -13.25
N TRP A 183 13.04 -12.05 -13.93
CA TRP A 183 12.05 -11.12 -13.35
C TRP A 183 10.61 -11.59 -13.46
N PHE A 184 10.32 -12.34 -14.54
CA PHE A 184 9.06 -13.05 -14.74
C PHE A 184 9.31 -14.55 -14.60
N PRO A 185 9.60 -15.04 -13.39
CA PRO A 185 9.59 -16.48 -13.18
C PRO A 185 8.22 -17.00 -13.62
N PRO A 186 8.11 -18.29 -14.00
CA PRO A 186 6.82 -18.91 -14.20
C PRO A 186 5.89 -18.53 -13.04
N MET A 187 4.63 -18.25 -13.33
CA MET A 187 3.62 -17.93 -12.32
C MET A 187 3.43 -19.17 -11.43
N ALA A 188 4.32 -19.31 -10.47
CA ALA A 188 4.51 -20.50 -9.66
C ALA A 188 4.27 -20.11 -8.20
N GLY A 189 3.13 -20.56 -7.73
CA GLY A 189 2.69 -20.55 -6.34
C GLY A 189 1.27 -21.09 -6.33
N PRO A 190 1.02 -22.33 -5.87
CA PRO A 190 -0.34 -22.82 -5.75
C PRO A 190 -1.14 -21.91 -4.81
N LEU A 191 -2.46 -21.93 -4.93
CA LEU A 191 -3.32 -21.48 -3.84
C LEU A 191 -3.05 -22.41 -2.66
N VAL A 192 -2.45 -21.88 -1.59
CA VAL A 192 -2.08 -22.64 -0.39
C VAL A 192 -3.00 -22.35 0.79
N ARG A 193 -3.91 -21.37 0.66
CA ARG A 193 -4.91 -21.06 1.68
C ARG A 193 -5.81 -22.29 1.89
N GLY A 194 -6.01 -22.66 3.14
CA GLY A 194 -6.88 -23.78 3.51
C GLY A 194 -8.33 -23.54 3.07
N ARG A 195 -9.07 -24.62 2.80
CA ARG A 195 -10.48 -24.52 2.41
C ARG A 195 -11.32 -23.96 3.56
N PRO A 196 -12.18 -22.95 3.32
CA PRO A 196 -13.08 -22.46 4.35
C PRO A 196 -14.16 -23.47 4.72
N LEU A 197 -14.66 -23.38 5.96
CA LEU A 197 -15.79 -24.17 6.46
C LEU A 197 -17.06 -23.32 6.45
N PRO A 198 -18.21 -23.86 6.00
CA PRO A 198 -19.48 -23.15 6.08
C PRO A 198 -19.78 -22.70 7.51
N SER A 199 -20.27 -21.47 7.67
CA SER A 199 -20.67 -20.91 8.96
C SER A 199 -22.18 -20.78 9.07
N THR A 200 -22.68 -20.56 10.28
CA THR A 200 -24.11 -20.30 10.51
C THR A 200 -24.55 -19.03 9.76
N PRO A 201 -25.69 -19.04 9.04
CA PRO A 201 -26.26 -17.84 8.45
C PRO A 201 -26.57 -16.76 9.50
N ALA A 202 -26.40 -15.49 9.11
CA ALA A 202 -26.63 -14.33 9.97
C ALA A 202 -27.15 -13.17 9.12
N PRO A 203 -27.87 -12.17 9.66
CA PRO A 203 -28.47 -11.11 8.84
C PRO A 203 -27.45 -10.19 8.14
N ARG A 204 -26.16 -10.25 8.51
CA ARG A 204 -25.12 -9.31 8.07
C ARG A 204 -23.80 -10.03 7.82
N TYR A 205 -22.93 -9.38 7.04
CA TYR A 205 -21.54 -9.78 6.93
C TYR A 205 -20.84 -9.71 8.28
N ARG A 206 -19.88 -10.61 8.50
CA ARG A 206 -19.00 -10.62 9.67
C ARG A 206 -17.64 -11.18 9.29
N VAL A 207 -16.70 -11.13 10.23
CA VAL A 207 -15.41 -11.81 10.08
C VAL A 207 -15.33 -12.97 11.06
N GLU A 208 -14.78 -14.10 10.62
CA GLU A 208 -14.49 -15.26 11.46
C GLU A 208 -13.08 -15.78 11.19
N TRP A 209 -12.41 -16.22 12.25
CA TRP A 209 -11.18 -17.01 12.12
C TRP A 209 -11.53 -18.50 12.10
N GLN A 210 -11.13 -19.17 11.03
CA GLN A 210 -11.31 -20.60 10.84
C GLN A 210 -9.94 -21.23 10.56
N GLN A 211 -9.53 -22.20 11.39
CA GLN A 211 -8.27 -22.94 11.19
C GLN A 211 -7.05 -22.01 10.98
N GLY A 212 -6.97 -20.91 11.73
CA GLY A 212 -5.88 -19.93 11.62
C GLY A 212 -5.97 -18.97 10.43
N THR A 213 -7.07 -19.01 9.66
CA THR A 213 -7.32 -18.12 8.51
C THR A 213 -8.56 -17.26 8.77
N ALA A 214 -8.45 -15.94 8.57
CA ALA A 214 -9.57 -15.02 8.66
C ALA A 214 -10.43 -15.10 7.39
N TRP A 215 -11.74 -15.03 7.53
CA TRP A 215 -12.69 -15.06 6.42
C TRP A 215 -13.75 -14.00 6.59
N LEU A 216 -14.12 -13.33 5.49
CA LEU A 216 -15.42 -12.67 5.44
C LEU A 216 -16.50 -13.75 5.31
N ILE A 217 -17.54 -13.63 6.11
CA ILE A 217 -18.70 -14.50 6.07
C ILE A 217 -19.89 -13.70 5.57
N ALA A 218 -20.47 -14.14 4.46
CA ALA A 218 -21.68 -13.56 3.90
C ALA A 218 -22.93 -13.88 4.75
N PRO A 219 -24.04 -13.14 4.58
CA PRO A 219 -25.26 -13.36 5.36
C PRO A 219 -25.83 -14.78 5.26
N ASP A 220 -25.63 -15.46 4.13
CA ASP A 220 -26.02 -16.85 3.91
C ASP A 220 -25.11 -17.87 4.64
N GLY A 221 -24.09 -17.41 5.36
CA GLY A 221 -23.12 -18.25 6.06
C GLY A 221 -21.92 -18.68 5.21
N ARG A 222 -21.85 -18.26 3.94
CA ARG A 222 -20.75 -18.62 3.04
C ARG A 222 -19.49 -17.79 3.36
N PRO A 223 -18.36 -18.44 3.67
CA PRO A 223 -17.06 -17.78 3.73
C PRO A 223 -16.55 -17.47 2.32
N TRP A 224 -15.85 -16.36 2.16
CA TRP A 224 -15.30 -15.93 0.88
C TRP A 224 -14.20 -14.88 1.06
N TYR A 225 -13.40 -14.69 0.02
CA TYR A 225 -12.40 -13.64 -0.11
C TYR A 225 -12.94 -12.50 -0.98
N LEU A 226 -12.88 -11.28 -0.45
CA LEU A 226 -13.39 -10.10 -1.15
C LEU A 226 -12.39 -9.64 -2.22
N ARG A 227 -12.86 -9.53 -3.47
CA ARG A 227 -12.12 -8.98 -4.61
C ARG A 227 -12.95 -7.82 -5.14
N SER A 228 -12.59 -6.61 -4.76
CA SER A 228 -13.36 -5.42 -5.15
C SER A 228 -12.62 -4.48 -6.08
N VAL A 229 -13.38 -3.60 -6.70
CA VAL A 229 -12.90 -2.43 -7.45
C VAL A 229 -13.83 -1.25 -7.11
N ASP A 230 -13.41 -0.01 -7.30
CA ASP A 230 -14.33 1.13 -7.23
C ASP A 230 -15.40 1.04 -8.35
N ALA A 231 -16.65 1.37 -8.01
CA ALA A 231 -17.71 1.40 -9.02
C ALA A 231 -17.60 2.69 -9.86
N PRO A 232 -17.64 2.61 -11.20
CA PRO A 232 -17.72 3.80 -12.04
C PRO A 232 -19.08 4.49 -11.87
N SER A 233 -19.20 5.72 -12.36
CA SER A 233 -20.48 6.40 -12.41
C SER A 233 -21.37 5.84 -13.53
N PHE A 234 -22.63 5.53 -13.21
CA PHE A 234 -23.66 5.15 -14.18
C PHE A 234 -25.02 5.70 -13.75
N LYS A 235 -25.98 5.77 -14.69
CA LYS A 235 -27.25 6.51 -14.51
C LYS A 235 -28.52 5.69 -14.72
N SER A 236 -28.42 4.35 -14.77
CA SER A 236 -29.57 3.45 -14.85
C SER A 236 -29.25 2.08 -14.25
N ILE A 237 -30.29 1.30 -13.91
CA ILE A 237 -30.13 -0.09 -13.45
C ILE A 237 -29.52 -0.97 -14.55
N GLU A 238 -29.90 -0.75 -15.82
CA GLU A 238 -29.36 -1.50 -16.96
C GLU A 238 -27.86 -1.25 -17.14
N ALA A 239 -27.43 0.02 -17.09
CA ALA A 239 -26.01 0.36 -17.12
C ALA A 239 -25.27 -0.22 -15.91
N GLY A 240 -25.89 -0.17 -14.72
CA GLY A 240 -25.35 -0.80 -13.51
C GLY A 240 -25.14 -2.31 -13.68
N ARG A 241 -26.08 -3.02 -14.32
CA ARG A 241 -25.93 -4.46 -14.60
C ARG A 241 -24.80 -4.76 -15.56
N ALA A 242 -24.60 -3.92 -16.58
CA ALA A 242 -23.48 -4.06 -17.50
C ALA A 242 -22.14 -3.91 -16.76
N VAL A 243 -22.03 -2.92 -15.87
CA VAL A 243 -20.85 -2.71 -15.01
C VAL A 243 -20.62 -3.90 -14.07
N VAL A 244 -21.68 -4.42 -13.42
CA VAL A 244 -21.58 -5.62 -12.57
C VAL A 244 -21.10 -6.84 -13.37
N GLY A 245 -21.67 -7.06 -14.56
CA GLY A 245 -21.25 -8.15 -15.44
C GLY A 245 -19.79 -8.04 -15.88
N GLN A 246 -19.34 -6.83 -16.22
CA GLN A 246 -17.94 -6.57 -16.57
C GLN A 246 -17.00 -6.81 -15.39
N ALA A 247 -17.37 -6.36 -14.19
CA ALA A 247 -16.59 -6.57 -12.98
C ALA A 247 -16.43 -8.07 -12.67
N HIS A 248 -17.52 -8.85 -12.77
CA HIS A 248 -17.46 -10.30 -12.61
C HIS A 248 -16.59 -10.98 -13.65
N ALA A 249 -16.69 -10.57 -14.93
CA ALA A 249 -15.84 -11.10 -15.99
C ALA A 249 -14.34 -10.81 -15.74
N ALA A 250 -14.02 -9.69 -15.09
CA ALA A 250 -12.66 -9.33 -14.68
C ALA A 250 -12.23 -9.93 -13.33
N GLY A 251 -13.03 -10.84 -12.73
CA GLY A 251 -12.69 -11.58 -11.51
C GLY A 251 -13.11 -10.91 -10.20
N PHE A 252 -13.81 -9.79 -10.25
CA PHE A 252 -14.27 -9.06 -9.07
C PHE A 252 -15.64 -9.55 -8.61
N ASN A 253 -15.84 -9.54 -7.30
CA ASN A 253 -17.05 -10.04 -6.65
C ASN A 253 -17.64 -9.02 -5.67
N ALA A 254 -17.10 -7.80 -5.58
CA ALA A 254 -17.60 -6.69 -4.78
C ALA A 254 -17.21 -5.32 -5.37
N PHE A 255 -17.82 -4.24 -4.89
CA PHE A 255 -17.34 -2.88 -5.05
C PHE A 255 -16.78 -2.34 -3.73
N GLY A 256 -15.77 -1.47 -3.83
CA GLY A 256 -15.06 -0.92 -2.67
C GLY A 256 -14.76 0.56 -2.80
N GLY A 257 -14.49 1.20 -1.67
CA GLY A 257 -14.05 2.59 -1.60
C GLY A 257 -15.14 3.61 -1.95
N TRP A 258 -14.98 4.26 -3.09
CA TRP A 258 -15.74 5.46 -3.49
C TRP A 258 -16.55 5.19 -4.77
N PRO A 259 -17.78 4.66 -4.67
CA PRO A 259 -18.59 4.44 -5.86
C PRO A 259 -18.93 5.79 -6.51
N GLY A 260 -18.69 5.91 -7.82
CA GLY A 260 -18.95 7.12 -8.59
C GLY A 260 -20.42 7.56 -8.58
N ASP A 261 -21.35 6.62 -8.35
CA ASP A 261 -22.75 6.91 -8.08
C ASP A 261 -23.39 5.89 -7.11
N LEU A 262 -23.33 6.18 -5.80
CA LEU A 262 -23.89 5.32 -4.76
C LEU A 262 -25.41 5.11 -4.91
N TYR A 263 -26.13 6.10 -5.43
CA TYR A 263 -27.58 6.04 -5.59
C TYR A 263 -27.97 4.99 -6.64
N TRP A 264 -27.36 5.04 -7.83
CA TRP A 264 -27.64 4.05 -8.88
C TRP A 264 -27.07 2.67 -8.56
N LEU A 265 -25.93 2.59 -7.87
CA LEU A 265 -25.40 1.31 -7.38
C LEU A 265 -26.38 0.62 -6.43
N THR A 266 -26.89 1.36 -5.44
CA THR A 266 -27.88 0.86 -4.47
C THR A 266 -29.12 0.31 -5.18
N ARG A 267 -29.68 1.07 -6.14
CA ARG A 267 -30.86 0.64 -6.90
C ARG A 267 -30.60 -0.61 -7.76
N THR A 268 -29.40 -0.71 -8.33
CA THR A 268 -28.98 -1.88 -9.11
C THR A 268 -28.91 -3.12 -8.23
N ASN A 269 -28.23 -3.04 -7.07
CA ASN A 269 -28.16 -4.15 -6.12
C ASN A 269 -29.53 -4.55 -5.59
N ASN A 270 -30.40 -3.59 -5.26
CA ASN A 270 -31.75 -3.90 -4.80
C ASN A 270 -32.59 -4.59 -5.87
N ALA A 271 -32.44 -4.20 -7.15
CA ALA A 271 -33.11 -4.87 -8.25
C ALA A 271 -32.59 -6.31 -8.46
N LEU A 272 -31.27 -6.52 -8.39
CA LEU A 272 -30.67 -7.86 -8.45
C LEU A 272 -31.23 -8.77 -7.34
N VAL A 273 -31.25 -8.28 -6.09
CA VAL A 273 -31.80 -9.04 -4.95
C VAL A 273 -33.29 -9.35 -5.13
N ALA A 274 -34.09 -8.39 -5.58
CA ALA A 274 -35.53 -8.58 -5.80
C ALA A 274 -35.83 -9.64 -6.88
N GLU A 275 -34.91 -9.84 -7.81
CA GLU A 275 -34.99 -10.84 -8.89
C GLU A 275 -34.34 -12.19 -8.52
N GLY A 276 -33.80 -12.32 -7.31
CA GLY A 276 -33.07 -13.52 -6.87
C GLY A 276 -31.68 -13.67 -7.48
N ALA A 277 -31.14 -12.62 -8.11
CA ALA A 277 -29.78 -12.57 -8.60
C ALA A 277 -28.80 -12.16 -7.49
N ALA A 278 -27.53 -12.57 -7.62
CA ALA A 278 -26.48 -12.18 -6.70
C ALA A 278 -26.21 -10.66 -6.82
N PRO A 279 -26.26 -9.89 -5.72
CA PRO A 279 -25.85 -8.49 -5.73
C PRO A 279 -24.31 -8.39 -5.80
N MET A 280 -23.82 -7.19 -6.04
CA MET A 280 -22.40 -6.84 -5.91
C MET A 280 -22.16 -6.19 -4.55
N PRO A 281 -21.64 -6.90 -3.54
CA PRO A 281 -21.49 -6.37 -2.19
C PRO A 281 -20.63 -5.11 -2.15
N LEU A 282 -20.85 -4.24 -1.17
CA LEU A 282 -20.19 -2.93 -1.10
C LEU A 282 -19.47 -2.72 0.23
N VAL A 283 -18.19 -2.32 0.20
CA VAL A 283 -17.53 -1.65 1.33
C VAL A 283 -17.42 -0.17 1.00
N LEU A 284 -17.94 0.70 1.87
CA LEU A 284 -18.06 2.13 1.59
C LEU A 284 -17.11 2.96 2.46
N ALA A 285 -16.32 3.82 1.83
CA ALA A 285 -15.48 4.76 2.57
C ALA A 285 -16.25 6.02 2.98
N LEU A 286 -15.98 6.49 4.21
CA LEU A 286 -16.46 7.77 4.71
C LEU A 286 -15.41 8.85 4.40
N SER A 287 -15.76 9.84 3.59
CA SER A 287 -14.84 10.95 3.27
C SER A 287 -14.91 12.01 4.35
N TYR A 288 -13.75 12.37 4.88
CA TYR A 288 -13.60 13.42 5.90
C TYR A 288 -13.55 14.81 5.27
N GLU A 289 -13.30 14.92 3.97
CA GLU A 289 -13.42 16.18 3.22
C GLU A 289 -14.84 16.78 3.32
N SER A 290 -15.83 15.93 3.59
CA SER A 290 -17.23 16.33 3.77
C SER A 290 -17.57 16.79 5.19
N LEU A 291 -16.61 16.79 6.14
CA LEU A 291 -16.83 17.36 7.46
C LEU A 291 -16.93 18.89 7.33
N SER A 292 -18.11 19.42 7.64
CA SER A 292 -18.34 20.86 7.67
C SER A 292 -18.30 21.38 9.11
N ASN A 293 -17.73 22.57 9.31
CA ASN A 293 -17.67 23.26 10.60
C ASN A 293 -16.94 22.46 11.69
N VAL A 294 -15.84 21.78 11.33
CA VAL A 294 -14.98 21.05 12.27
C VAL A 294 -13.58 21.63 12.17
N ASP A 295 -12.97 21.93 13.31
CA ASP A 295 -11.55 22.32 13.40
C ASP A 295 -10.64 21.12 13.14
N TRP A 296 -9.40 21.40 12.73
CA TRP A 296 -8.45 20.37 12.30
C TRP A 296 -7.18 20.42 13.15
N MET A 297 -6.72 19.27 13.64
CA MET A 297 -5.38 19.16 14.20
C MET A 297 -4.32 19.16 13.09
N ILE A 298 -4.60 18.49 11.97
CA ILE A 298 -3.78 18.56 10.76
C ILE A 298 -4.63 19.13 9.65
N HIS A 299 -4.31 20.34 9.21
CA HIS A 299 -5.10 21.07 8.22
C HIS A 299 -4.89 20.53 6.79
N PRO A 300 -5.90 20.63 5.89
CA PRO A 300 -5.81 20.22 4.48
C PRO A 300 -4.59 20.73 3.71
N THR A 301 -4.10 21.92 4.08
CA THR A 301 -2.97 22.58 3.41
C THR A 301 -1.61 22.12 3.93
N GLU A 302 -1.56 21.34 5.01
CA GLU A 302 -0.31 20.95 5.71
C GLU A 302 -0.01 19.45 5.64
N GLY A 303 -0.98 18.62 5.26
CA GLY A 303 -0.86 17.16 5.28
C GLY A 303 0.07 16.55 4.21
N GLY A 304 0.57 17.34 3.25
CA GLY A 304 1.48 16.89 2.21
C GLY A 304 0.91 15.88 1.19
N GLY A 305 -0.30 15.33 1.43
CA GLY A 305 -1.02 14.41 0.55
C GLY A 305 -2.09 15.05 -0.35
N GLY A 306 -2.37 16.34 -0.17
CA GLY A 306 -3.54 17.00 -0.75
C GLY A 306 -4.76 16.92 0.17
N ALA A 307 -5.91 17.43 -0.31
CA ALA A 307 -7.17 17.33 0.42
C ALA A 307 -7.55 15.85 0.66
N GLY A 308 -8.11 15.54 1.83
CA GLY A 308 -8.62 14.21 2.19
C GLY A 308 -7.73 13.36 3.11
N HIS A 309 -6.55 13.85 3.47
CA HIS A 309 -5.57 13.17 4.35
C HIS A 309 -5.47 13.77 5.76
N GLU A 310 -6.37 14.68 6.09
CA GLU A 310 -6.33 15.50 7.31
C GLU A 310 -6.64 14.71 8.58
N PHE A 311 -6.36 15.31 9.74
CA PHE A 311 -6.79 14.76 11.02
C PHE A 311 -7.70 15.76 11.74
N PRO A 312 -8.99 15.44 11.96
CA PRO A 312 -9.93 16.36 12.60
C PRO A 312 -9.62 16.55 14.08
N ASP A 313 -9.95 17.71 14.63
CA ASP A 313 -9.96 17.90 16.09
C ASP A 313 -11.13 17.11 16.69
N VAL A 314 -10.81 15.97 17.29
CA VAL A 314 -11.79 15.08 17.93
C VAL A 314 -12.30 15.58 19.28
N TYR A 315 -11.79 16.72 19.75
CA TYR A 315 -12.30 17.43 20.93
C TYR A 315 -13.25 18.57 20.56
N ASP A 316 -13.30 18.95 19.28
CA ASP A 316 -14.26 19.92 18.77
C ASP A 316 -15.69 19.42 19.04
N PRO A 317 -16.57 20.20 19.69
CA PRO A 317 -17.96 19.84 19.91
C PRO A 317 -18.74 19.51 18.62
N ASP A 318 -18.34 20.05 17.47
CA ASP A 318 -18.99 19.85 16.18
C ASP A 318 -18.51 18.59 15.43
N PHE A 319 -17.41 17.95 15.87
CA PHE A 319 -16.87 16.74 15.24
C PHE A 319 -17.90 15.59 15.21
N GLU A 320 -18.48 15.23 16.36
CA GLU A 320 -19.42 14.10 16.42
C GLU A 320 -20.73 14.36 15.66
N PRO A 321 -21.38 15.54 15.78
CA PRO A 321 -22.51 15.90 14.93
C PRO A 321 -22.20 15.81 13.43
N ALA A 322 -21.07 16.34 12.99
CA ALA A 322 -20.67 16.31 11.58
C ALA A 322 -20.41 14.87 11.10
N PHE A 323 -19.71 14.06 11.89
CA PHE A 323 -19.47 12.66 11.55
C PHE A 323 -20.78 11.84 11.48
N ARG A 324 -21.71 12.05 12.43
CA ARG A 324 -23.05 11.44 12.39
C ARG A 324 -23.81 11.81 11.13
N ALA A 325 -23.73 13.06 10.68
CA ALA A 325 -24.39 13.53 9.48
C ALA A 325 -23.87 12.80 8.22
N ILE A 326 -22.54 12.63 8.10
CA ILE A 326 -21.94 11.89 6.99
C ILE A 326 -22.44 10.44 6.98
N VAL A 327 -22.34 9.74 8.12
CA VAL A 327 -22.79 8.33 8.23
C VAL A 327 -24.29 8.21 7.90
N SER A 328 -25.12 9.09 8.45
CA SER A 328 -26.58 9.09 8.23
C SER A 328 -26.94 9.32 6.76
N SER A 329 -26.23 10.22 6.06
CA SER A 329 -26.47 10.49 4.64
C SER A 329 -26.26 9.26 3.75
N ARG A 330 -25.26 8.43 4.08
CA ARG A 330 -24.94 7.20 3.36
C ARG A 330 -25.87 6.06 3.76
N LEU A 331 -26.25 5.99 5.03
CA LEU A 331 -27.23 5.02 5.53
C LEU A 331 -28.62 5.21 4.95
N ALA A 332 -29.01 6.43 4.58
CA ALA A 332 -30.28 6.67 3.89
C ALA A 332 -30.41 5.86 2.57
N MET A 333 -29.28 5.48 1.95
CA MET A 333 -29.24 4.64 0.74
C MET A 333 -28.96 3.17 1.04
N THR A 334 -28.08 2.88 2.00
CA THR A 334 -27.55 1.52 2.26
C THR A 334 -28.19 0.81 3.45
N GLY A 335 -29.04 1.50 4.22
CA GLY A 335 -29.61 1.02 5.47
C GLY A 335 -30.38 -0.29 5.31
N GLY A 336 -30.09 -1.26 6.18
CA GLY A 336 -30.74 -2.58 6.17
C GLY A 336 -30.37 -3.48 4.99
N ALA A 337 -29.54 -3.02 4.04
CA ALA A 337 -29.12 -3.83 2.91
C ALA A 337 -28.23 -5.02 3.36
N SER A 338 -28.62 -6.22 2.95
CA SER A 338 -27.86 -7.46 3.19
C SER A 338 -26.59 -7.52 2.35
N TRP A 339 -26.54 -6.83 1.21
CA TRP A 339 -25.38 -6.74 0.33
C TRP A 339 -24.33 -5.71 0.81
N PHE A 340 -24.66 -4.85 1.75
CA PHE A 340 -23.69 -3.88 2.27
C PHE A 340 -22.72 -4.58 3.25
N VAL A 341 -21.42 -4.47 3.06
CA VAL A 341 -20.42 -5.21 3.86
C VAL A 341 -20.02 -4.40 5.08
N GLY A 342 -19.56 -3.17 4.88
CA GLY A 342 -18.96 -2.39 5.96
C GLY A 342 -18.53 -0.98 5.57
N TRP A 343 -18.01 -0.28 6.58
CA TRP A 343 -17.52 1.09 6.49
C TRP A 343 -16.01 1.15 6.57
N PHE A 344 -15.35 1.93 5.71
CA PHE A 344 -14.01 2.45 6.04
C PHE A 344 -14.15 3.78 6.77
N VAL A 345 -13.49 3.89 7.94
CA VAL A 345 -13.48 5.12 8.75
C VAL A 345 -12.37 6.04 8.23
N GLY A 346 -12.64 6.71 7.13
CA GLY A 346 -11.68 7.61 6.49
C GLY A 346 -10.77 6.89 5.49
N ASN A 347 -9.82 7.64 4.96
CA ASN A 347 -8.87 7.17 3.97
C ASN A 347 -7.54 7.88 4.18
N GLU A 348 -6.45 7.12 4.34
CA GLU A 348 -5.10 7.65 4.34
C GLU A 348 -4.89 8.87 5.27
N LEU A 349 -5.59 8.91 6.42
CA LEU A 349 -5.45 9.99 7.40
C LEU A 349 -4.01 10.04 7.88
N THR A 350 -3.41 11.22 7.92
CA THR A 350 -2.06 11.35 8.43
C THR A 350 -2.05 11.45 9.95
N PHE A 351 -1.25 10.60 10.59
CA PHE A 351 -0.95 10.66 12.02
C PHE A 351 0.44 11.28 12.26
N ARG A 352 1.11 11.70 11.17
CA ARG A 352 2.48 12.16 11.18
C ARG A 352 2.61 13.42 12.03
N ASP A 353 3.49 13.35 13.01
CA ASP A 353 3.77 14.42 13.96
C ASP A 353 2.53 14.95 14.70
N LEU A 354 1.46 14.15 14.82
CA LEU A 354 0.22 14.55 15.49
C LEU A 354 0.45 15.03 16.94
N HIS A 355 1.49 14.52 17.61
CA HIS A 355 1.93 14.97 18.94
C HIS A 355 2.37 16.46 18.97
N ARG A 356 2.70 17.07 17.83
CA ARG A 356 3.05 18.50 17.69
C ARG A 356 1.86 19.36 17.28
N ARG A 357 0.71 18.76 16.99
CA ARG A 357 -0.46 19.39 16.35
C ARG A 357 -1.54 19.76 17.37
N LEU A 358 -1.15 20.60 18.33
CA LEU A 358 -1.95 20.90 19.52
C LEU A 358 -2.69 22.24 19.46
N ALA A 359 -2.51 23.00 18.37
CA ALA A 359 -2.92 24.40 18.30
C ALA A 359 -4.43 24.63 18.14
N SER A 360 -5.19 23.63 17.69
CA SER A 360 -6.65 23.74 17.59
C SER A 360 -7.26 24.04 18.96
N PRO A 361 -8.24 24.97 19.11
CA PRO A 361 -8.70 25.44 20.42
C PRO A 361 -9.20 24.35 21.36
N ALA A 362 -10.00 23.40 20.86
CA ALA A 362 -10.56 22.33 21.68
C ALA A 362 -9.48 21.30 22.09
N CYS A 363 -8.63 20.91 21.14
CA CYS A 363 -7.47 20.07 21.38
C CYS A 363 -6.52 20.70 22.42
N TRP A 364 -6.22 22.01 22.29
CA TRP A 364 -5.36 22.72 23.22
C TRP A 364 -5.93 22.69 24.65
N GLY A 365 -7.22 22.97 24.79
CA GLY A 365 -7.91 22.87 26.08
C GLY A 365 -7.81 21.47 26.68
N ALA A 366 -8.01 20.43 25.87
CA ALA A 366 -7.88 19.04 26.31
C ALA A 366 -6.43 18.69 26.71
N TYR A 367 -5.43 19.21 26.01
CA TYR A 367 -4.02 19.00 26.33
C TYR A 367 -3.62 19.65 27.66
N VAL A 368 -4.06 20.89 27.91
CA VAL A 368 -3.81 21.57 29.19
C VAL A 368 -4.44 20.78 30.35
N VAL A 369 -5.67 20.27 30.18
CA VAL A 369 -6.31 19.41 31.18
C VAL A 369 -5.51 18.12 31.41
N PHE A 370 -5.04 17.48 30.33
CA PHE A 370 -4.19 16.30 30.42
C PHE A 370 -2.91 16.55 31.22
N LEU A 371 -2.21 17.67 30.96
CA LEU A 371 -1.00 18.04 31.70
C LEU A 371 -1.28 18.31 33.18
N ARG A 372 -2.38 19.01 33.50
CA ARG A 372 -2.80 19.24 34.89
C ARG A 372 -3.01 17.93 35.63
N MET A 373 -3.70 16.96 35.01
CA MET A 373 -3.88 15.63 35.60
C MET A 373 -2.56 14.90 35.79
N ARG A 374 -1.69 14.92 34.78
CA ARG A 374 -0.39 14.22 34.79
C ARG A 374 0.56 14.74 35.85
N TYR A 375 0.56 16.04 36.11
CA TYR A 375 1.44 16.70 37.08
C TYR A 375 0.75 17.03 38.41
N GLY A 376 -0.44 16.46 38.68
CA GLY A 376 -1.15 16.64 39.95
C GLY A 376 -1.49 18.10 40.25
N ASP A 377 -1.84 18.86 39.21
CA ASP A 377 -2.12 20.30 39.24
C ASP A 377 -0.95 21.19 39.70
N SER A 378 0.28 20.66 39.66
CA SER A 378 1.50 21.37 40.08
C SER A 378 2.29 21.93 38.90
N ILE A 379 2.24 23.26 38.71
CA ILE A 379 3.07 23.92 37.69
C ILE A 379 4.57 23.77 38.00
N ALA A 380 4.94 23.68 39.27
CA ALA A 380 6.33 23.46 39.68
C ALA A 380 6.86 22.10 39.20
N ALA A 381 6.02 21.06 39.23
CA ALA A 381 6.38 19.74 38.73
C ALA A 381 6.58 19.74 37.20
N LEU A 382 5.68 20.40 36.46
CA LEU A 382 5.83 20.55 35.01
C LEU A 382 7.07 21.37 34.65
N ASN A 383 7.32 22.49 35.33
CA ASN A 383 8.53 23.31 35.14
C ASN A 383 9.80 22.50 35.38
N ALA A 384 9.84 21.67 36.43
CA ALA A 384 10.98 20.80 36.71
C ALA A 384 11.20 19.76 35.60
N ALA A 385 10.13 19.13 35.10
CA ALA A 385 10.23 18.12 34.04
C ALA A 385 10.63 18.72 32.69
N TRP A 386 10.08 19.89 32.34
CA TRP A 386 10.29 20.53 31.04
C TRP A 386 11.49 21.48 31.00
N GLY A 387 12.11 21.78 32.15
CA GLY A 387 13.10 22.84 32.26
C GLY A 387 12.52 24.22 31.94
N ALA A 388 11.24 24.44 32.29
CA ALA A 388 10.50 25.67 32.01
C ALA A 388 10.38 26.57 33.25
N ALA A 389 9.90 27.79 33.05
CA ALA A 389 9.67 28.78 34.11
C ALA A 389 8.30 29.45 33.94
N LEU A 390 7.25 28.63 33.81
CA LEU A 390 5.87 29.07 33.67
C LEU A 390 5.30 29.52 35.02
N ALA A 391 4.52 30.59 35.03
CA ALA A 391 3.86 31.10 36.25
C ALA A 391 2.72 30.19 36.71
N ASP A 392 1.93 29.69 35.75
CA ASP A 392 0.83 28.74 35.94
C ASP A 392 0.58 27.99 34.61
N PHE A 393 -0.39 27.08 34.58
CA PHE A 393 -0.77 26.36 33.35
C PHE A 393 -1.40 27.26 32.28
N GLY A 394 -1.94 28.44 32.65
CA GLY A 394 -2.50 29.42 31.71
C GLY A 394 -1.42 30.19 30.94
N ALA A 395 -0.19 30.25 31.45
CA ALA A 395 0.97 30.78 30.74
C ALA A 395 1.49 29.85 29.62
N LEU A 396 0.97 28.63 29.53
CA LEU A 396 1.36 27.68 28.48
C LEU A 396 0.74 28.08 27.14
N THR A 397 1.52 27.99 26.05
CA THR A 397 1.05 28.15 24.67
C THR A 397 1.46 26.95 23.82
N PRO A 398 0.81 26.70 22.66
CA PRO A 398 1.20 25.63 21.74
C PRO A 398 2.67 25.71 21.33
N GLU A 399 3.22 26.91 21.13
CA GLU A 399 4.61 27.12 20.73
C GLU A 399 5.59 26.71 21.85
N LEU A 400 5.25 27.02 23.11
CA LEU A 400 6.04 26.59 24.27
C LEU A 400 5.94 25.08 24.49
N ALA A 401 4.81 24.47 24.12
CA ALA A 401 4.56 23.04 24.23
C ALA A 401 5.07 22.20 23.05
N ASP A 402 5.47 22.80 21.92
CA ASP A 402 5.94 22.04 20.74
C ASP A 402 7.19 21.20 21.06
N PRO A 403 7.11 19.85 21.03
CA PRO A 403 8.26 18.98 21.21
C PRO A 403 9.04 18.86 19.90
N LEU A 404 9.86 19.86 19.58
CA LEU A 404 10.66 19.91 18.34
C LEU A 404 11.54 18.67 18.11
N ALA A 405 12.00 18.03 19.19
CA ALA A 405 12.71 16.76 19.14
C ALA A 405 11.87 15.65 19.77
N ARG A 406 11.93 14.45 19.18
CA ARG A 406 11.32 13.22 19.72
C ARG A 406 12.11 12.65 20.91
N ALA A 407 12.35 13.49 21.93
CA ALA A 407 13.11 13.16 23.12
C ALA A 407 12.72 14.06 24.31
N GLY A 408 12.87 13.52 25.53
CA GLY A 408 12.65 14.24 26.78
C GLY A 408 11.18 14.37 27.18
N ALA A 409 10.95 14.90 28.39
CA ALA A 409 9.63 14.91 29.04
C ALA A 409 8.53 15.59 28.21
N LYS A 410 8.86 16.71 27.52
CA LYS A 410 7.90 17.40 26.66
C LYS A 410 7.38 16.51 25.52
N TYR A 411 8.27 15.77 24.87
CA TYR A 411 7.89 14.80 23.84
C TYR A 411 7.11 13.64 24.43
N GLU A 412 7.54 13.09 25.56
CA GLU A 412 6.85 11.97 26.22
C GLU A 412 5.41 12.35 26.61
N ASP A 413 5.20 13.56 27.11
CA ASP A 413 3.86 14.07 27.46
C ASP A 413 2.99 14.28 26.21
N ALA A 414 3.55 14.88 25.16
CA ALA A 414 2.86 15.10 23.90
C ALA A 414 2.54 13.78 23.16
N ALA A 415 3.45 12.81 23.18
CA ALA A 415 3.25 11.46 22.62
C ALA A 415 2.20 10.68 23.42
N ALA A 416 2.20 10.79 24.75
CA ALA A 416 1.16 10.21 25.58
C ALA A 416 -0.22 10.84 25.30
N PHE A 417 -0.27 12.16 25.09
CA PHE A 417 -1.52 12.82 24.71
C PHE A 417 -1.96 12.44 23.29
N LYS A 418 -1.07 12.40 22.30
CA LYS A 418 -1.34 11.89 20.95
C LYS A 418 -2.05 10.54 21.04
N ARG A 419 -1.54 9.63 21.87
CA ARG A 419 -2.14 8.32 22.07
C ARG A 419 -3.58 8.40 22.61
N VAL A 420 -3.85 9.27 23.58
CA VAL A 420 -5.22 9.54 24.08
C VAL A 420 -6.12 10.11 22.97
N THR A 421 -5.60 11.02 22.15
CA THR A 421 -6.32 11.60 21.00
C THR A 421 -6.67 10.55 19.96
N VAL A 422 -5.71 9.70 19.57
CA VAL A 422 -5.94 8.61 18.60
C VAL A 422 -6.94 7.59 19.15
N GLN A 423 -6.83 7.23 20.43
CA GLN A 423 -7.81 6.36 21.09
C GLN A 423 -9.22 6.96 21.04
N ARG A 424 -9.35 8.27 21.32
CA ARG A 424 -10.63 8.97 21.24
C ARG A 424 -11.18 8.95 19.81
N PHE A 425 -10.35 9.24 18.82
CA PHE A 425 -10.76 9.19 17.41
C PHE A 425 -11.33 7.81 17.03
N TYR A 426 -10.58 6.74 17.28
CA TYR A 426 -10.99 5.38 16.95
C TYR A 426 -12.26 4.95 17.70
N THR A 427 -12.30 5.16 19.01
CA THR A 427 -13.44 4.71 19.81
C THR A 427 -14.71 5.49 19.50
N ARG A 428 -14.65 6.82 19.29
CA ARG A 428 -15.85 7.65 19.02
C ARG A 428 -16.40 7.41 17.62
N THR A 429 -15.55 7.33 16.60
CA THR A 429 -16.00 7.04 15.23
C THR A 429 -16.66 5.66 15.12
N ALA A 430 -16.02 4.63 15.69
CA ALA A 430 -16.59 3.29 15.71
C ALA A 430 -17.88 3.20 16.54
N ALA A 431 -17.94 3.87 17.70
CA ALA A 431 -19.16 3.92 18.52
C ALA A 431 -20.33 4.56 17.77
N ILE A 432 -20.12 5.71 17.10
CA ILE A 432 -21.15 6.38 16.31
C ILE A 432 -21.68 5.46 15.20
N ILE A 433 -20.79 4.78 14.47
CA ILE A 433 -21.21 3.84 13.42
C ILE A 433 -22.01 2.68 14.03
N ARG A 434 -21.57 2.10 15.14
CA ARG A 434 -22.27 0.99 15.79
C ARG A 434 -23.63 1.40 16.36
N GLU A 435 -23.80 2.65 16.78
CA GLU A 435 -25.09 3.20 17.19
C GLU A 435 -26.04 3.39 15.99
N LEU A 436 -25.54 3.90 14.87
CA LEU A 436 -26.35 4.21 13.69
C LEU A 436 -26.63 2.99 12.78
N ASP A 437 -25.70 2.04 12.68
CA ASP A 437 -25.80 0.82 11.87
C ASP A 437 -25.29 -0.42 12.63
N PRO A 438 -26.02 -0.86 13.67
CA PRO A 438 -25.59 -1.92 14.56
C PRO A 438 -25.33 -3.24 13.82
N GLY A 439 -24.18 -3.85 14.13
CA GLY A 439 -23.75 -5.13 13.54
C GLY A 439 -23.14 -5.02 12.15
N ARG A 440 -22.92 -3.82 11.61
CA ARG A 440 -22.13 -3.62 10.37
C ARG A 440 -20.64 -3.66 10.69
N LEU A 441 -19.84 -4.21 9.76
CA LEU A 441 -18.38 -4.18 9.87
C LEU A 441 -17.84 -2.74 9.79
N VAL A 442 -16.87 -2.44 10.65
CA VAL A 442 -16.18 -1.15 10.73
C VAL A 442 -14.68 -1.40 10.57
N PHE A 443 -14.13 -0.90 9.47
CA PHE A 443 -12.72 -1.00 9.12
C PHE A 443 -11.98 0.28 9.50
N SER A 444 -10.69 0.13 9.83
CA SER A 444 -9.82 1.27 10.17
C SER A 444 -9.72 2.30 9.03
N PRO A 445 -9.12 3.48 9.28
CA PRO A 445 -8.68 4.35 8.20
C PRO A 445 -7.70 3.58 7.31
N ARG A 446 -7.87 3.70 5.98
CA ARG A 446 -7.07 2.97 4.98
C ARG A 446 -5.61 3.44 4.99
N PHE A 447 -4.74 2.79 5.75
CA PHE A 447 -3.34 3.22 5.93
C PHE A 447 -2.50 2.96 4.67
N ASN A 448 -1.92 4.00 4.07
CA ASN A 448 -1.27 3.96 2.74
C ASN A 448 0.22 3.72 2.68
N ASP A 449 0.88 3.77 3.83
CA ASP A 449 2.25 3.31 3.95
C ASP A 449 2.54 2.88 5.38
N PHE A 450 3.69 2.23 5.53
CA PHE A 450 4.17 1.77 6.82
C PHE A 450 4.40 2.94 7.81
N GLY A 451 4.81 4.11 7.31
CA GLY A 451 4.99 5.32 8.11
C GLY A 451 3.72 5.75 8.83
N HIS A 452 2.62 5.85 8.08
CA HIS A 452 1.31 6.20 8.63
C HIS A 452 0.79 5.13 9.58
N PHE A 453 0.98 3.84 9.27
CA PHE A 453 0.56 2.76 10.17
C PHE A 453 1.32 2.75 11.51
N GLN A 454 2.63 3.01 11.51
CA GLN A 454 3.40 3.09 12.75
C GLN A 454 3.00 4.29 13.62
N GLU A 455 2.67 5.42 12.99
CA GLU A 455 2.19 6.60 13.71
C GLU A 455 0.74 6.47 14.18
N ALA A 456 0.01 5.44 13.74
CA ALA A 456 -1.40 5.23 14.02
C ALA A 456 -1.69 4.57 15.39
N GLU A 457 -0.68 4.30 16.23
CA GLU A 457 -0.88 3.63 17.53
C GLU A 457 -1.62 2.29 17.34
N ALA A 458 -1.04 1.42 16.49
CA ALA A 458 -1.71 0.24 15.94
C ALA A 458 -2.34 -0.71 16.97
N ASP A 459 -1.81 -0.76 18.19
CA ASP A 459 -2.34 -1.58 19.28
C ASP A 459 -3.71 -1.10 19.81
N LEU A 460 -4.11 0.14 19.50
CA LEU A 460 -5.44 0.67 19.81
C LEU A 460 -6.52 0.21 18.83
N LEU A 461 -6.15 -0.31 17.66
CA LEU A 461 -7.09 -0.62 16.57
C LEU A 461 -8.09 -1.71 16.95
N ALA A 462 -7.64 -2.75 17.65
CA ALA A 462 -8.45 -3.90 18.06
C ALA A 462 -9.63 -3.55 18.98
N ALA A 463 -9.55 -2.42 19.69
CA ALA A 463 -10.63 -1.95 20.54
C ALA A 463 -11.77 -1.26 19.75
N ALA A 464 -11.51 -0.86 18.51
CA ALA A 464 -12.44 -0.04 17.73
C ALA A 464 -12.93 -0.73 16.45
N PHE A 465 -12.07 -1.47 15.74
CA PHE A 465 -12.34 -1.93 14.38
C PHE A 465 -12.41 -3.46 14.28
N ASP A 466 -13.18 -3.95 13.31
CA ASP A 466 -13.36 -5.37 13.03
C ASP A 466 -12.26 -5.93 12.10
N ALA A 467 -11.61 -5.05 11.31
CA ALA A 467 -10.41 -5.36 10.55
C ALA A 467 -9.58 -4.09 10.27
N VAL A 468 -8.29 -4.25 9.99
CA VAL A 468 -7.40 -3.17 9.58
C VAL A 468 -7.47 -3.00 8.06
N ALA A 469 -7.73 -1.79 7.60
CA ALA A 469 -7.67 -1.43 6.20
C ALA A 469 -6.30 -0.84 5.85
N VAL A 470 -5.69 -1.32 4.77
CA VAL A 470 -4.39 -0.84 4.27
C VAL A 470 -4.43 -0.59 2.77
N ASN A 471 -3.83 0.49 2.31
CA ASN A 471 -3.57 0.74 0.89
C ASN A 471 -2.14 0.31 0.59
N VAL A 472 -1.95 -0.55 -0.42
CA VAL A 472 -0.66 -1.16 -0.75
C VAL A 472 -0.40 -0.99 -2.24
N TYR A 473 0.51 -0.08 -2.56
CA TYR A 473 0.98 0.14 -3.92
C TYR A 473 2.40 -0.42 -4.06
N PRO A 474 2.57 -1.57 -4.74
CA PRO A 474 3.83 -2.29 -4.78
C PRO A 474 4.94 -1.46 -5.43
N GLN A 475 6.17 -1.64 -4.98
CA GLN A 475 7.36 -1.01 -5.55
C GLN A 475 7.73 -1.61 -6.92
N ASN A 476 7.23 -2.82 -7.21
CA ASN A 476 7.51 -3.59 -8.41
C ASN A 476 9.02 -3.79 -8.65
N CYS A 477 9.74 -3.99 -7.55
CA CYS A 477 11.16 -4.28 -7.54
C CYS A 477 11.45 -5.78 -7.51
N GLU A 478 10.44 -6.65 -7.40
CA GLU A 478 10.53 -8.09 -7.64
C GLU A 478 9.14 -8.63 -8.01
N GLY A 479 9.07 -9.88 -8.46
CA GLY A 479 7.79 -10.51 -8.80
C GLY A 479 6.93 -10.78 -7.57
N GLY A 480 5.76 -10.14 -7.49
CA GLY A 480 4.88 -10.16 -6.32
C GLY A 480 5.29 -9.14 -5.26
N LEU A 481 5.06 -9.45 -3.99
CA LEU A 481 5.36 -8.61 -2.84
C LEU A 481 6.86 -8.52 -2.58
N ALA A 482 7.38 -7.29 -2.51
CA ALA A 482 8.75 -6.99 -2.09
C ALA A 482 8.98 -7.29 -0.59
N PRO A 483 10.24 -7.41 -0.11
CA PRO A 483 10.53 -7.66 1.31
C PRO A 483 9.88 -6.64 2.25
N ALA A 484 9.96 -5.34 1.92
CA ALA A 484 9.36 -4.29 2.73
C ALA A 484 7.83 -4.39 2.81
N GLU A 485 7.18 -4.88 1.75
CA GLU A 485 5.72 -5.09 1.71
C GLU A 485 5.33 -6.32 2.54
N ARG A 486 6.14 -7.39 2.51
CA ARG A 486 5.96 -8.55 3.39
C ARG A 486 6.10 -8.17 4.86
N ASP A 487 7.10 -7.36 5.20
CA ASP A 487 7.27 -6.83 6.56
C ASP A 487 6.10 -5.93 6.97
N TYR A 488 5.54 -5.14 6.03
CA TYR A 488 4.34 -4.35 6.30
C TYR A 488 3.16 -5.24 6.68
N PHE A 489 2.85 -6.26 5.88
CA PHE A 489 1.78 -7.19 6.21
C PHE A 489 2.03 -7.93 7.53
N ALA A 490 3.28 -8.29 7.85
CA ALA A 490 3.62 -8.90 9.13
C ALA A 490 3.36 -7.95 10.31
N ALA A 491 3.73 -6.67 10.19
CA ALA A 491 3.48 -5.66 11.22
C ALA A 491 1.98 -5.41 11.42
N VAL A 492 1.20 -5.38 10.34
CA VAL A 492 -0.26 -5.22 10.42
C VAL A 492 -0.91 -6.46 11.04
N ALA A 493 -0.47 -7.66 10.65
CA ALA A 493 -0.97 -8.91 11.21
C ALA A 493 -0.71 -9.04 12.72
N ALA A 494 0.36 -8.40 13.23
CA ALA A 494 0.66 -8.38 14.66
C ALA A 494 -0.41 -7.68 15.52
N THR A 495 -1.33 -6.92 14.92
CA THR A 495 -2.51 -6.36 15.62
C THR A 495 -3.51 -7.44 16.06
N GLY A 496 -3.42 -8.66 15.49
CA GLY A 496 -4.39 -9.74 15.71
C GLY A 496 -5.71 -9.56 14.97
N LEU A 497 -5.87 -8.46 14.23
CA LEU A 497 -7.04 -8.20 13.40
C LEU A 497 -6.84 -8.76 11.97
N PRO A 498 -7.94 -9.16 11.30
CA PRO A 498 -7.94 -9.37 9.86
C PRO A 498 -7.53 -8.11 9.10
N VAL A 499 -7.12 -8.27 7.83
CA VAL A 499 -6.64 -7.19 6.97
C VAL A 499 -7.47 -7.13 5.69
N LEU A 500 -7.95 -5.94 5.34
CA LEU A 500 -8.59 -5.64 4.06
C LEU A 500 -7.70 -4.65 3.29
N ILE A 501 -7.20 -5.06 2.12
CA ILE A 501 -6.44 -4.14 1.27
C ILE A 501 -7.45 -3.20 0.59
N GLY A 502 -7.45 -1.92 0.95
CA GLY A 502 -8.41 -0.92 0.49
C GLY A 502 -8.08 -0.26 -0.85
N GLU A 503 -6.81 -0.26 -1.24
CA GLU A 503 -6.34 0.16 -2.57
C GLU A 503 -5.10 -0.64 -2.92
N TRP A 504 -5.02 -1.07 -4.16
CA TRP A 504 -3.78 -1.47 -4.81
C TRP A 504 -3.93 -1.37 -6.33
N SER A 505 -2.81 -1.16 -7.03
CA SER A 505 -2.75 -1.33 -8.49
C SER A 505 -1.30 -1.41 -8.96
N VAL A 506 -1.14 -1.84 -10.20
CA VAL A 506 0.15 -1.93 -10.89
C VAL A 506 0.07 -1.02 -12.12
N PRO A 507 0.93 0.01 -12.25
CA PRO A 507 1.03 0.84 -13.46
C PRO A 507 2.05 0.28 -14.45
N ALA A 508 1.81 0.42 -15.76
CA ALA A 508 2.76 0.05 -16.82
C ALA A 508 3.29 1.27 -17.58
N TRP A 509 4.56 1.19 -18.01
CA TRP A 509 5.20 2.26 -18.79
C TRP A 509 4.62 2.40 -20.20
N ASP A 510 4.44 1.29 -20.92
CA ASP A 510 3.90 1.24 -22.30
C ASP A 510 2.44 1.68 -22.45
N SER A 511 1.82 2.19 -21.38
CA SER A 511 0.50 2.82 -21.43
C SER A 511 0.52 4.16 -22.18
N GLY A 512 1.68 4.80 -22.29
CA GLY A 512 1.87 6.13 -22.89
C GLY A 512 1.70 7.32 -21.93
N TYR A 513 1.32 7.08 -20.66
CA TYR A 513 1.09 8.17 -19.69
C TYR A 513 2.37 8.72 -19.06
N TYR A 514 3.49 7.99 -19.18
CA TYR A 514 4.75 8.31 -18.50
C TYR A 514 5.85 8.80 -19.46
N ASP A 515 5.52 9.03 -20.74
CA ASP A 515 6.47 9.38 -21.81
C ASP A 515 6.91 10.86 -21.83
N GLY A 516 6.54 11.65 -20.81
CA GLY A 516 6.97 13.05 -20.66
C GLY A 516 6.04 14.11 -21.26
N GLY A 517 4.86 13.72 -21.77
CA GLY A 517 3.83 14.65 -22.25
C GLY A 517 3.01 15.32 -21.14
N HIS A 518 3.10 14.83 -19.90
CA HIS A 518 2.33 15.26 -18.74
C HIS A 518 3.19 15.24 -17.47
N PRO A 519 2.79 15.97 -16.40
CA PRO A 519 3.43 15.81 -15.09
C PRO A 519 3.35 14.35 -14.62
N LEU A 520 4.47 13.83 -14.12
CA LEU A 520 4.54 12.46 -13.64
C LEU A 520 3.68 12.29 -12.37
N ASP A 521 2.64 11.46 -12.47
CA ASP A 521 1.92 10.97 -11.30
C ASP A 521 2.85 10.14 -10.40
N PHE A 522 2.66 10.16 -9.08
CA PHE A 522 3.50 9.43 -8.13
C PHE A 522 3.65 7.92 -8.44
N SER A 523 2.70 7.33 -9.19
CA SER A 523 2.79 5.95 -9.69
C SER A 523 3.95 5.70 -10.67
N TRP A 524 4.53 6.73 -11.30
CA TRP A 524 5.61 6.56 -12.29
C TRP A 524 6.79 5.75 -11.72
N ALA A 525 7.13 6.01 -10.45
CA ALA A 525 8.22 5.36 -9.74
C ALA A 525 7.94 3.87 -9.42
N ARG A 526 6.71 3.40 -9.65
CA ARG A 526 6.21 2.05 -9.39
C ARG A 526 5.83 1.33 -10.69
N THR A 527 6.23 1.85 -11.85
CA THR A 527 5.91 1.24 -13.15
C THR A 527 6.63 -0.09 -13.36
N VAL A 528 5.89 -1.06 -13.90
CA VAL A 528 6.46 -2.17 -14.68
C VAL A 528 6.63 -1.71 -16.13
N LEU A 529 7.33 -2.48 -16.97
CA LEU A 529 7.65 -2.02 -18.33
C LEU A 529 6.46 -2.10 -19.29
N SER A 530 5.64 -3.14 -19.19
CA SER A 530 4.56 -3.38 -20.15
C SER A 530 3.22 -3.76 -19.54
N GLN A 531 2.15 -3.63 -20.32
CA GLN A 531 0.81 -4.09 -19.96
C GLN A 531 0.77 -5.61 -19.70
N ALA A 532 1.61 -6.37 -20.40
CA ALA A 532 1.80 -7.80 -20.16
C ALA A 532 2.43 -8.07 -18.79
N GLU A 533 3.51 -7.34 -18.44
CA GLU A 533 4.11 -7.40 -17.10
C GLU A 533 3.12 -6.95 -16.01
N ARG A 534 2.29 -5.96 -16.31
CA ARG A 534 1.27 -5.44 -15.39
C ARG A 534 0.22 -6.48 -15.07
N ALA A 535 -0.29 -7.16 -16.08
CA ALA A 535 -1.24 -8.25 -15.91
C ALA A 535 -0.62 -9.40 -15.09
N TRP A 536 0.66 -9.74 -15.33
CA TRP A 536 1.35 -10.80 -14.59
C TRP A 536 1.59 -10.44 -13.13
N GLN A 537 2.10 -9.23 -12.88
CA GLN A 537 2.36 -8.75 -11.53
C GLN A 537 1.06 -8.61 -10.73
N ALA A 538 -0.01 -8.13 -11.37
CA ALA A 538 -1.33 -8.04 -10.74
C ALA A 538 -1.89 -9.41 -10.37
N ALA A 539 -1.81 -10.40 -11.27
CA ALA A 539 -2.24 -11.76 -10.98
C ALA A 539 -1.43 -12.39 -9.83
N ARG A 540 -0.10 -12.24 -9.85
CA ARG A 540 0.79 -12.75 -8.80
C ARG A 540 0.52 -12.12 -7.44
N LEU A 541 0.32 -10.80 -7.38
CA LEU A 541 -0.02 -10.10 -6.15
C LEU A 541 -1.38 -10.57 -5.62
N GLN A 542 -2.41 -10.68 -6.46
CA GLN A 542 -3.72 -11.16 -6.06
C GLN A 542 -3.68 -12.57 -5.45
N LEU A 543 -2.86 -13.48 -6.02
CA LEU A 543 -2.62 -14.82 -5.47
C LEU A 543 -1.90 -14.76 -4.12
N GLN A 544 -0.87 -13.92 -3.99
CA GLN A 544 -0.14 -13.75 -2.73
C GLN A 544 -1.00 -13.14 -1.63
N PHE A 545 -1.82 -12.13 -1.95
CA PHE A 545 -2.79 -11.57 -1.02
C PHE A 545 -3.77 -12.62 -0.53
N TYR A 546 -4.32 -13.44 -1.43
CA TYR A 546 -5.18 -14.55 -1.05
C TYR A 546 -4.46 -15.57 -0.14
N ASN A 547 -3.19 -15.85 -0.39
CA ASN A 547 -2.43 -16.81 0.41
C ASN A 547 -2.04 -16.28 1.81
N LEU A 548 -2.16 -14.98 2.08
CA LEU A 548 -1.96 -14.44 3.43
C LEU A 548 -3.19 -14.76 4.31
N PRO A 549 -3.04 -15.55 5.38
CA PRO A 549 -4.18 -16.10 6.12
C PRO A 549 -5.00 -15.04 6.87
N PHE A 550 -4.40 -13.88 7.16
CA PHE A 550 -5.08 -12.76 7.82
C PHE A 550 -5.70 -11.77 6.84
N VAL A 551 -5.43 -11.86 5.53
CA VAL A 551 -6.02 -10.97 4.52
C VAL A 551 -7.38 -11.53 4.09
N ILE A 552 -8.43 -10.72 4.25
CA ILE A 552 -9.82 -11.08 3.95
C ILE A 552 -10.32 -10.52 2.61
N GLY A 553 -9.54 -9.65 1.98
CA GLY A 553 -9.86 -9.12 0.66
C GLY A 553 -8.87 -8.09 0.14
N ALA A 554 -9.02 -7.75 -1.14
CA ALA A 554 -8.27 -6.69 -1.81
C ALA A 554 -9.12 -5.91 -2.81
N ASP A 555 -8.99 -4.58 -2.75
CA ASP A 555 -9.74 -3.60 -3.53
C ASP A 555 -8.83 -2.93 -4.57
N TRP A 556 -9.03 -3.26 -5.84
CA TRP A 556 -8.28 -2.70 -6.96
C TRP A 556 -8.64 -1.23 -7.16
N PHE A 557 -7.62 -0.38 -7.23
CA PHE A 557 -7.77 1.04 -7.51
C PHE A 557 -7.10 1.39 -8.84
N LYS A 558 -7.86 1.50 -9.92
CA LYS A 558 -9.31 1.79 -9.95
C LYS A 558 -10.00 1.35 -11.24
N TRP A 559 -11.25 1.74 -11.48
CA TRP A 559 -12.01 1.35 -12.66
C TRP A 559 -11.45 1.97 -13.94
N HIS A 560 -11.22 3.29 -13.96
CA HIS A 560 -10.70 4.02 -15.12
C HIS A 560 -9.30 4.59 -14.84
N ASP A 561 -8.46 4.62 -15.86
CA ASP A 561 -7.24 5.43 -15.86
C ASP A 561 -7.55 6.89 -15.54
N ILE A 562 -6.54 7.59 -15.02
CA ILE A 562 -6.67 8.99 -14.64
C ILE A 562 -6.14 9.84 -15.79
N GLU A 563 -6.98 10.72 -16.34
CA GLU A 563 -6.59 11.73 -17.34
C GLU A 563 -7.07 13.11 -16.90
N GLY A 564 -6.15 14.06 -16.76
CA GLY A 564 -6.46 15.47 -16.52
C GLY A 564 -6.94 15.86 -15.11
N ALA A 565 -7.40 14.91 -14.29
CA ALA A 565 -7.87 15.18 -12.94
C ALA A 565 -6.72 15.70 -12.04
N GLY A 566 -6.80 16.96 -11.60
CA GLY A 566 -5.73 17.58 -10.81
C GLY A 566 -4.38 17.63 -11.53
N ASN A 567 -4.37 17.67 -12.87
CA ASN A 567 -3.17 17.59 -13.71
C ASN A 567 -2.40 16.26 -13.58
N ARG A 568 -3.11 15.17 -13.28
CA ARG A 568 -2.55 13.81 -13.14
C ARG A 568 -2.90 12.95 -14.34
N TRP A 569 -1.93 12.15 -14.76
CA TRP A 569 -2.05 11.16 -15.83
C TRP A 569 -1.43 9.85 -15.35
N ALA A 570 -2.23 8.79 -15.24
CA ALA A 570 -1.77 7.54 -14.61
C ALA A 570 -2.49 6.29 -15.12
N ASN A 571 -1.70 5.23 -15.33
CA ASN A 571 -2.17 3.89 -15.66
C ASN A 571 -2.55 3.11 -14.39
N ARG A 572 -3.82 3.16 -13.99
CA ARG A 572 -4.34 2.52 -12.77
C ARG A 572 -5.67 1.80 -12.99
N GLY A 573 -6.36 2.12 -14.07
CA GLY A 573 -7.67 1.62 -14.42
C GLY A 573 -7.67 0.13 -14.77
N LEU A 574 -8.77 -0.57 -14.49
CA LEU A 574 -9.14 -1.78 -15.22
C LEU A 574 -9.47 -1.47 -16.70
N CYS A 575 -9.89 -0.23 -16.95
CA CYS A 575 -10.17 0.34 -18.25
C CYS A 575 -9.34 1.62 -18.45
N ARG A 576 -9.12 1.97 -19.71
CA ARG A 576 -8.65 3.29 -20.11
C ARG A 576 -9.67 4.36 -19.71
N ALA A 577 -9.28 5.64 -19.78
CA ALA A 577 -10.16 6.75 -19.41
C ALA A 577 -11.46 6.82 -20.25
N ASP A 578 -11.42 6.34 -21.50
CA ASP A 578 -12.58 6.25 -22.40
C ASP A 578 -13.50 5.03 -22.14
N GLY A 579 -13.15 4.19 -21.15
CA GLY A 579 -13.89 2.98 -20.80
C GLY A 579 -13.42 1.73 -21.56
N THR A 580 -12.47 1.83 -22.49
CA THR A 580 -11.92 0.67 -23.20
C THR A 580 -11.19 -0.26 -22.22
N PRO A 581 -11.52 -1.57 -22.16
CA PRO A 581 -10.87 -2.53 -21.26
C PRO A 581 -9.36 -2.67 -21.50
N TRP A 582 -8.59 -2.81 -20.42
CA TRP A 582 -7.24 -3.40 -20.48
C TRP A 582 -7.39 -4.93 -20.52
N ALA A 583 -7.50 -5.50 -21.73
CA ALA A 583 -7.93 -6.88 -21.93
C ALA A 583 -7.02 -7.93 -21.25
N GLU A 584 -5.69 -7.79 -21.35
CA GLU A 584 -4.74 -8.72 -20.74
C GLU A 584 -4.83 -8.70 -19.21
N LEU A 585 -5.00 -7.51 -18.63
CA LEU A 585 -5.16 -7.33 -17.19
C LEU A 585 -6.48 -7.96 -16.69
N GLN A 586 -7.60 -7.65 -17.35
CA GLN A 586 -8.90 -8.20 -16.97
C GLN A 586 -8.95 -9.72 -17.14
N LEU A 587 -8.32 -10.26 -18.18
CA LEU A 587 -8.19 -11.70 -18.38
C LEU A 587 -7.41 -12.36 -17.24
N ALA A 588 -6.22 -11.83 -16.92
CA ALA A 588 -5.37 -12.39 -15.88
C ALA A 588 -6.04 -12.36 -14.49
N LEU A 589 -6.66 -11.22 -14.12
CA LEU A 589 -7.41 -11.10 -12.87
C LEU A 589 -8.66 -11.97 -12.86
N GLY A 590 -9.35 -12.11 -14.00
CA GLY A 590 -10.49 -13.02 -14.17
C GLY A 590 -10.11 -14.48 -13.92
N GLU A 591 -8.98 -14.92 -14.46
CA GLU A 591 -8.46 -16.27 -14.21
C GLU A 591 -8.05 -16.48 -12.75
N VAL A 592 -7.41 -15.49 -12.09
CA VAL A 592 -7.14 -15.56 -10.64
C VAL A 592 -8.44 -15.65 -9.85
N GLY A 593 -9.43 -14.81 -10.15
CA GLY A 593 -10.73 -14.81 -9.48
C GLY A 593 -11.41 -16.17 -9.56
N ALA A 594 -11.45 -16.78 -10.76
CA ALA A 594 -12.03 -18.10 -10.97
C ALA A 594 -11.27 -19.21 -10.21
N ALA A 595 -9.94 -19.13 -10.14
CA ALA A 595 -9.14 -20.07 -9.36
C ALA A 595 -9.43 -19.96 -7.86
N ILE A 596 -9.56 -18.73 -7.34
CA ILE A 596 -9.91 -18.48 -5.93
C ILE A 596 -11.32 -19.03 -5.63
N ASP A 597 -12.30 -18.77 -6.49
CA ASP A 597 -13.67 -19.26 -6.29
C ASP A 597 -13.74 -20.80 -6.30
N ALA A 598 -12.94 -21.45 -7.15
CA ALA A 598 -12.81 -22.90 -7.16
C ALA A 598 -12.18 -23.43 -5.87
N ALA A 599 -11.12 -22.79 -5.36
CA ALA A 599 -10.49 -23.17 -4.10
C ALA A 599 -11.45 -23.02 -2.91
N GLU A 600 -12.23 -21.94 -2.86
CA GLU A 600 -13.23 -21.71 -1.79
C GLU A 600 -14.37 -22.72 -1.82
N SER A 601 -14.86 -23.07 -3.02
CA SER A 601 -15.91 -24.09 -3.19
C SER A 601 -15.42 -25.52 -2.96
N GLY A 602 -14.10 -25.75 -2.97
CA GLY A 602 -13.48 -27.07 -2.88
C GLY A 602 -13.49 -27.86 -4.20
N ALA A 603 -13.65 -27.17 -5.33
CA ALA A 603 -13.43 -27.75 -6.64
C ALA A 603 -11.92 -27.90 -6.89
N ILE A 604 -11.50 -29.03 -7.48
CA ILE A 604 -10.12 -29.19 -7.95
C ILE A 604 -9.95 -28.28 -9.16
N TYR A 605 -9.28 -27.14 -8.98
CA TYR A 605 -8.90 -26.28 -10.10
C TYR A 605 -7.64 -26.85 -10.74
N GLY A 606 -7.78 -27.37 -11.97
CA GLY A 606 -6.64 -27.75 -12.80
C GLY A 606 -5.68 -26.57 -12.95
N CYS A 607 -4.41 -26.83 -12.69
CA CYS A 607 -3.33 -25.86 -12.58
C CYS A 607 -3.42 -24.67 -13.56
N TYR A 608 -3.11 -23.50 -12.99
CA TYR A 608 -2.98 -22.16 -13.58
C TYR A 608 -1.94 -22.10 -14.73
N ARG A 609 -2.17 -22.81 -15.85
CA ARG A 609 -1.20 -22.96 -16.96
C ARG A 609 -1.49 -22.16 -18.22
N ARG A 610 -2.73 -21.74 -18.47
CA ARG A 610 -3.12 -21.19 -19.78
C ARG A 610 -2.41 -19.87 -20.12
N TRP A 611 -2.27 -18.96 -19.15
CA TRP A 611 -1.75 -17.62 -19.43
C TRP A 611 -0.24 -17.45 -19.17
N ALA A 612 0.32 -18.20 -18.20
CA ALA A 612 1.75 -18.13 -17.87
C ALA A 612 2.67 -18.52 -19.04
N THR A 613 2.23 -19.47 -19.86
CA THR A 613 3.02 -20.03 -20.96
C THR A 613 3.02 -19.14 -22.20
N ALA A 614 1.97 -18.33 -22.40
CA ALA A 614 1.83 -17.44 -23.56
C ALA A 614 2.69 -16.17 -23.48
N LEU A 615 3.08 -15.75 -22.27
CA LEU A 615 3.93 -14.57 -22.05
C LEU A 615 5.42 -14.85 -22.23
N VAL A 616 5.84 -16.10 -21.96
CA VAL A 616 7.21 -16.56 -22.16
C VAL A 616 7.34 -17.04 -23.60
N GLY A 617 7.28 -16.11 -24.56
CA GLY A 617 7.48 -16.25 -26.02
C GLY A 617 7.88 -17.62 -26.58
N THR A 618 7.05 -18.65 -26.39
CA THR A 618 7.12 -19.89 -27.15
C THR A 618 6.08 -19.70 -28.24
N GLY A 619 6.53 -19.56 -29.48
CA GLY A 619 5.75 -19.08 -30.62
C GLY A 619 4.64 -20.01 -31.10
N ASP A 620 3.92 -20.68 -30.19
CA ASP A 620 2.82 -21.57 -30.50
C ASP A 620 1.47 -20.91 -30.19
N ASP A 621 0.63 -20.89 -31.23
CA ASP A 621 -0.72 -20.34 -31.25
C ASP A 621 -1.63 -21.06 -30.24
N PRO A 622 -2.25 -20.36 -29.26
CA PRO A 622 -3.14 -20.97 -28.27
C PRO A 622 -4.46 -21.51 -28.86
N ALA A 623 -4.70 -21.38 -30.16
CA ALA A 623 -5.91 -21.86 -30.82
C ALA A 623 -5.94 -23.37 -31.14
N ALA A 624 -4.86 -24.13 -30.91
CA ALA A 624 -4.73 -25.49 -31.45
C ALA A 624 -5.23 -26.64 -30.54
N ASP A 625 -5.48 -26.42 -29.25
CA ASP A 625 -5.70 -27.55 -28.31
C ASP A 625 -7.11 -27.56 -27.70
N ARG A 626 -8.13 -27.71 -28.56
CA ARG A 626 -9.53 -27.84 -28.12
C ARG A 626 -10.00 -29.27 -27.91
N ASP A 627 -9.20 -30.29 -28.21
CA ASP A 627 -9.64 -31.69 -28.19
C ASP A 627 -8.58 -32.60 -27.54
N GLY A 628 -8.64 -32.77 -26.21
CA GLY A 628 -7.76 -33.72 -25.51
C GLY A 628 -8.21 -34.01 -24.07
N ASP A 629 -8.68 -35.23 -23.83
CA ASP A 629 -9.11 -35.76 -22.52
C ASP A 629 -7.95 -35.80 -21.51
N GLY A 630 -7.88 -34.79 -20.63
CA GLY A 630 -6.87 -34.63 -19.57
C GLY A 630 -6.97 -35.63 -18.40
N ARG A 631 -7.42 -36.86 -18.64
CA ARG A 631 -7.57 -37.89 -17.60
C ARG A 631 -6.35 -38.81 -17.43
N SER A 632 -5.43 -38.88 -18.39
CA SER A 632 -4.30 -39.83 -18.33
C SER A 632 -3.15 -39.40 -17.42
N ASP A 633 -2.95 -38.10 -17.22
CA ASP A 633 -1.73 -37.60 -16.55
C ASP A 633 -1.93 -37.38 -15.03
N LEU A 634 -3.14 -37.64 -14.53
CA LEU A 634 -3.54 -37.46 -13.12
C LEU A 634 -3.14 -38.63 -12.21
N LEU A 635 -2.81 -39.80 -12.75
CA LEU A 635 -2.50 -41.00 -11.95
C LEU A 635 -1.00 -41.15 -11.63
N GLU A 636 -0.10 -40.52 -12.39
CA GLU A 636 1.34 -40.69 -12.19
C GLU A 636 1.94 -39.74 -11.14
N TYR A 637 1.32 -38.58 -10.89
CA TYR A 637 1.83 -37.62 -9.90
C TYR A 637 1.31 -37.87 -8.48
N ALA A 638 0.13 -38.50 -8.33
CA ALA A 638 -0.45 -38.81 -7.02
C ALA A 638 0.24 -39.98 -6.30
N GLN A 639 1.09 -40.75 -6.98
CA GLN A 639 1.79 -41.91 -6.39
C GLN A 639 3.18 -41.58 -5.83
N ASN A 640 3.71 -40.36 -6.02
CA ASN A 640 5.09 -40.03 -5.67
C ASN A 640 5.28 -38.90 -4.63
N THR A 641 4.23 -38.49 -3.92
CA THR A 641 4.35 -37.57 -2.78
C THR A 641 3.51 -38.04 -1.60
N ASP A 642 4.00 -39.06 -0.90
CA ASP A 642 3.64 -39.34 0.48
C ASP A 642 4.78 -38.85 1.40
N PRO A 643 4.61 -37.77 2.18
CA PRO A 643 5.65 -37.24 3.06
C PRO A 643 5.86 -38.03 4.36
N LEU A 644 5.20 -39.18 4.58
CA LEU A 644 5.19 -39.87 5.89
C LEU A 644 5.92 -41.22 5.97
N ALA A 645 6.74 -41.60 4.98
CA ALA A 645 7.41 -42.91 4.96
C ALA A 645 8.96 -42.88 5.04
N ALA A 646 9.57 -41.84 5.62
CA ALA A 646 11.04 -41.69 5.68
C ALA A 646 11.66 -41.77 7.08
N ASP A 647 11.02 -42.44 8.06
CA ASP A 647 11.57 -42.57 9.42
C ASP A 647 11.57 -44.01 9.99
N GLN A 648 11.57 -45.03 9.12
CA GLN A 648 11.83 -46.41 9.53
C GLN A 648 12.67 -47.17 8.49
N ALA A 649 13.95 -46.81 8.36
CA ALA A 649 14.98 -47.70 7.83
C ALA A 649 16.39 -47.10 7.97
N SER A 650 16.95 -47.08 9.18
CA SER A 650 18.39 -47.33 9.37
C SER A 650 18.61 -47.78 10.81
N GLY A 651 19.14 -49.00 10.94
CA GLY A 651 19.71 -49.50 12.19
C GLY A 651 21.11 -49.00 12.43
#